data_AF-A0A7X8R955-F1
#
_entry.id   AF-A0A7X8R955-F1
#
_cell.length_a   1.000
_cell.length_b   1.000
_cell.length_c   1.000
_cell.angle_alpha   90.00
_cell.angle_beta   90.00
_cell.angle_gamma   90.00
#
_symmetry.space_group_name_H-M   'P 1'
#
loop_
_entity.id
_entity.type
_entity.pdbx_description
1 polymer ?
#
loop_
_entity_poly.entity_id
_entity_poly.type
_entity_poly.pdbx_seq_one_letter_code
_entity_poly.pdbx_strand_id
1 'polypeptide(L)'
;MEAFQASGIEFLGANGNGFMRDISAVDLVKEIRIGWNLGNTLDAPTETAWGNPRTTKAMIDKVKEMGFNAVRVPVTWNTHIGPAPNYTIDQTWLNRVEEVVNYVLDNNMYAILNVHHDDWIIPTYANEAQCKDKLTKLWQQIANHFRDYSDYLIFETINEPRVIGSPSEWTGGTYENRDVINRFNLAAVNTIRSSGGNNAKRFIMVPTNAATGLDVALNDLVIPNNDNRVIVSIHAYSPYFFAMDINGTSYWGSNNDKTSLSNELDAIYNRFVKNGRAVIIGEFGSIDKNNLSSRIAHAEHYAKEAVSRGIAVFWWDNGYYGPGNSESYSIFNRSGLSWHYPEIAEALIRGAGGKQNTPTPTTKPTYTPTHTPTHTPLPTNDFTYGDLDGSGQVDSTDLTILKRYVLRKLFTFPYDKGKLAADVNADNSIDSTDITLMKRYILRKIDKFPAEDTTIPGNPGFLYNGRFDFSDPQGPKCAWSGSNVELNFSGTEASVTLKSTGENWFQAIVDGNVLQPFMVNSTSTVKLVTGLSNTNHHLVLWKRTEASQGEVQILGFDFGQGELLAPPAPLERKIEFIGDSITCAYGNEGLSKDQPFTPKNENSYLSYAAITARSLNASANIIAWSGIGLTMNYGGSGGPLMLDRYPLTLPQSGVQWDFKNYVPQVVVINLGTNDFSTTPADRTKFITAYKELVTRVRTNYPGTHIFCCVGPMLWGSGLDSCRSYVKEVINDFNSRGDSKVYFVEFPQQDPSNGYGEDWHPSLITHELMADQLTSEIKGKLGW
;
A
#
# COMPACT_ATOMS: atom_id res chain seq x y z
N MET A 1 -7.46 57.02 10.54
CA MET A 1 -6.19 56.29 10.69
C MET A 1 -5.70 56.43 12.13
N GLU A 2 -6.53 56.21 13.14
CA GLU A 2 -7.22 54.94 13.50
C GLU A 2 -6.25 53.87 13.96
N ALA A 3 -6.42 53.46 15.22
CA ALA A 3 -5.70 52.37 15.84
C ALA A 3 -6.59 51.14 15.92
N PHE A 4 -5.99 49.98 16.08
CA PHE A 4 -6.53 48.98 16.99
C PHE A 4 -5.43 48.52 17.93
N GLN A 5 -5.72 48.53 19.23
CA GLN A 5 -4.79 48.09 20.26
C GLN A 5 -4.75 46.57 20.28
N ALA A 6 -3.57 45.99 20.53
CA ALA A 6 -3.48 44.60 20.98
C ALA A 6 -4.06 44.51 22.41
N SER A 7 -5.35 44.20 22.51
CA SER A 7 -5.98 43.89 23.80
C SER A 7 -5.44 42.57 24.32
N GLY A 8 -4.65 42.60 25.39
CA GLY A 8 -4.24 41.39 26.08
C GLY A 8 -5.44 40.64 26.65
N ILE A 9 -5.37 39.31 26.61
CA ILE A 9 -6.26 38.43 27.37
C ILE A 9 -5.34 37.61 28.28
N GLU A 10 -5.48 37.81 29.58
CA GLU A 10 -4.81 37.05 30.62
C GLU A 10 -5.89 36.43 31.53
N PHE A 11 -5.62 35.25 32.09
CA PHE A 11 -6.50 34.48 32.99
C PHE A 11 -7.86 33.99 32.44
N LEU A 12 -7.87 32.73 31.98
CA LEU A 12 -8.21 31.60 32.86
C LEU A 12 -7.03 30.62 32.77
N GLY A 13 -6.56 29.91 33.80
CA GLY A 13 -7.23 29.50 35.03
C GLY A 13 -7.20 27.96 35.04
N ALA A 14 -6.36 27.35 35.86
CA ALA A 14 -6.25 25.88 35.91
C ALA A 14 -7.57 25.24 36.37
N ASN A 15 -7.85 24.02 35.90
CA ASN A 15 -9.17 23.36 35.81
C ASN A 15 -10.05 23.94 34.67
N GLY A 16 -10.57 23.08 33.79
CA GLY A 16 -11.16 23.41 32.47
C GLY A 16 -12.47 24.21 32.40
N ASN A 17 -12.82 24.99 33.44
CA ASN A 17 -14.05 25.80 33.56
C ASN A 17 -14.02 27.09 32.71
N GLY A 18 -13.68 26.98 31.42
CA GLY A 18 -13.69 28.10 30.48
C GLY A 18 -15.08 28.37 29.90
N PHE A 19 -15.39 29.65 29.65
CA PHE A 19 -16.61 30.05 28.96
C PHE A 19 -16.59 29.61 27.49
N MET A 20 -17.74 29.15 26.96
CA MET A 20 -17.91 28.86 25.53
C MET A 20 -17.71 30.11 24.67
N ARG A 21 -16.62 30.17 23.91
CA ARG A 21 -16.35 31.28 22.98
C ARG A 21 -17.42 31.38 21.88
N ASP A 22 -17.67 32.59 21.41
CA ASP A 22 -18.55 32.85 20.26
C ASP A 22 -17.78 32.79 18.93
N ILE A 23 -17.19 31.62 18.70
CA ILE A 23 -16.42 31.26 17.50
C ILE A 23 -17.27 30.38 16.58
N SER A 24 -17.00 30.43 15.26
CA SER A 24 -17.62 29.51 14.30
C SER A 24 -16.93 28.14 14.35
N ALA A 25 -17.62 27.07 13.92
CA ALA A 25 -16.98 25.76 13.82
C ALA A 25 -15.81 25.75 12.82
N VAL A 26 -15.91 26.54 11.75
CA VAL A 26 -14.88 26.65 10.71
C VAL A 26 -13.64 27.38 11.25
N ASP A 27 -13.82 28.37 12.12
CA ASP A 27 -12.69 29.10 12.69
C ASP A 27 -12.03 28.34 13.85
N LEU A 28 -12.81 27.62 14.66
CA LEU A 28 -12.25 26.70 15.66
C LEU A 28 -11.45 25.56 15.00
N VAL A 29 -11.91 25.02 13.87
CA VAL A 29 -11.13 24.03 13.11
C VAL A 29 -9.82 24.64 12.56
N LYS A 30 -9.75 25.93 12.23
CA LYS A 30 -8.48 26.59 11.87
C LYS A 30 -7.55 26.79 13.08
N GLU A 31 -8.09 26.91 14.30
CA GLU A 31 -7.28 26.95 15.51
C GLU A 31 -6.67 25.58 15.82
N ILE A 32 -7.33 24.47 15.46
CA ILE A 32 -6.76 23.13 15.49
C ILE A 32 -5.81 22.97 14.30
N ARG A 33 -4.50 23.20 14.53
CA ARG A 33 -3.50 23.11 13.47
C ARG A 33 -3.14 21.68 13.14
N ILE A 34 -2.90 20.86 14.16
CA ILE A 34 -2.51 19.46 14.01
C ILE A 34 -2.81 18.68 15.30
N GLY A 35 -3.41 17.50 15.12
CA GLY A 35 -3.82 16.63 16.21
C GLY A 35 -3.12 15.27 16.23
N TRP A 36 -3.22 14.59 17.38
CA TRP A 36 -2.67 13.26 17.63
C TRP A 36 -3.74 12.40 18.33
N ASN A 37 -3.92 11.15 17.93
CA ASN A 37 -4.83 10.21 18.60
C ASN A 37 -4.12 9.45 19.73
N LEU A 38 -4.79 9.31 20.88
CA LEU A 38 -4.41 8.39 21.95
C LEU A 38 -5.03 7.00 21.72
N GLY A 39 -4.78 6.41 20.55
CA GLY A 39 -5.36 5.11 20.14
C GLY A 39 -4.82 3.93 20.95
N ASN A 40 -5.55 2.81 20.90
CA ASN A 40 -5.29 1.56 21.64
C ASN A 40 -5.05 1.75 23.15
N THR A 41 -5.79 2.66 23.78
CA THR A 41 -5.67 3.05 25.19
C THR A 41 -7.02 2.99 25.91
N LEU A 42 -7.83 4.05 25.92
CA LEU A 42 -9.17 4.05 26.56
C LEU A 42 -10.26 3.46 25.64
N ASP A 43 -9.93 3.26 24.37
CA ASP A 43 -10.65 2.43 23.39
C ASP A 43 -10.41 0.91 23.58
N ALA A 44 -9.38 0.52 24.32
CA ALA A 44 -9.11 -0.88 24.67
C ALA A 44 -10.00 -1.34 25.87
N PRO A 45 -10.28 -2.66 26.01
CA PRO A 45 -11.16 -3.20 27.07
C PRO A 45 -10.75 -2.89 28.52
N THR A 46 -9.47 -2.56 28.73
CA THR A 46 -8.96 -1.77 29.86
C THR A 46 -7.80 -0.93 29.32
N GLU A 47 -7.42 0.14 30.03
CA GLU A 47 -6.44 1.14 29.56
C GLU A 47 -5.08 0.57 29.08
N THR A 48 -4.69 -0.63 29.54
CA THR A 48 -3.44 -1.29 29.16
C THR A 48 -3.64 -2.65 28.45
N ALA A 49 -4.87 -3.00 28.06
CA ALA A 49 -5.21 -4.33 27.55
C ALA A 49 -4.52 -4.69 26.23
N TRP A 50 -4.12 -3.69 25.43
CA TRP A 50 -3.44 -3.85 24.15
C TRP A 50 -1.94 -3.45 24.21
N GLY A 51 -1.34 -3.54 25.40
CA GLY A 51 0.11 -3.40 25.59
C GLY A 51 0.62 -1.96 25.82
N ASN A 52 -0.22 -0.95 25.60
CA ASN A 52 0.11 0.43 25.94
C ASN A 52 0.24 0.64 27.46
N PRO A 53 1.16 1.51 27.92
CA PRO A 53 1.22 1.91 29.32
C PRO A 53 0.04 2.83 29.68
N ARG A 54 -0.33 2.85 30.96
CA ARG A 54 -1.34 3.77 31.50
C ARG A 54 -0.95 5.23 31.19
N THR A 55 -1.87 6.02 30.65
CA THR A 55 -1.62 7.41 30.24
C THR A 55 -1.16 8.26 31.42
N THR A 56 -0.14 9.09 31.23
CA THR A 56 0.30 10.06 32.24
C THR A 56 0.30 11.46 31.66
N LYS A 57 0.17 12.49 32.51
CA LYS A 57 0.23 13.88 32.06
C LYS A 57 1.53 14.16 31.29
N ALA A 58 2.66 13.58 31.72
CA ALA A 58 3.95 13.68 31.06
C ALA A 58 3.97 13.18 29.60
N MET A 59 3.10 12.24 29.21
CA MET A 59 2.94 11.84 27.80
C MET A 59 2.29 12.97 26.99
N ILE A 60 1.24 13.57 27.53
CA ILE A 60 0.50 14.67 26.87
C ILE A 60 1.32 15.96 26.85
N ASP A 61 2.13 16.20 27.90
CA ASP A 61 3.13 17.27 27.95
C ASP A 61 4.17 17.10 26.81
N LYS A 62 4.63 15.87 26.53
CA LYS A 62 5.54 15.59 25.40
C LYS A 62 4.90 15.76 24.03
N VAL A 63 3.61 15.43 23.88
CA VAL A 63 2.82 15.72 22.67
C VAL A 63 2.70 17.24 22.46
N LYS A 64 2.48 18.01 23.54
CA LYS A 64 2.47 19.48 23.50
C LYS A 64 3.82 20.09 23.16
N GLU A 65 4.91 19.61 23.77
CA GLU A 65 6.29 20.10 23.54
C GLU A 65 6.69 20.03 22.07
N MET A 66 6.38 18.91 21.41
CA MET A 66 6.61 18.69 19.97
C MET A 66 5.87 19.70 19.09
N GLY A 67 4.73 20.23 19.54
CA GLY A 67 4.00 21.31 18.87
C GLY A 67 2.60 20.94 18.36
N PHE A 68 2.11 19.74 18.69
CA PHE A 68 0.68 19.42 18.54
C PHE A 68 -0.17 20.34 19.41
N ASN A 69 -1.40 20.63 18.98
CA ASN A 69 -2.32 21.48 19.76
C ASN A 69 -3.72 20.90 19.94
N ALA A 70 -3.93 19.64 19.55
CA ALA A 70 -5.10 18.87 19.89
C ALA A 70 -4.76 17.39 20.13
N VAL A 71 -5.53 16.74 21.00
CA VAL A 71 -5.48 15.29 21.22
C VAL A 71 -6.89 14.72 21.09
N ARG A 72 -7.04 13.68 20.28
CA ARG A 72 -8.25 12.87 20.23
C ARG A 72 -8.09 11.71 21.22
N VAL A 73 -9.12 11.48 22.02
CA VAL A 73 -9.19 10.49 23.09
C VAL A 73 -10.28 9.48 22.72
N PRO A 74 -9.93 8.45 21.93
CA PRO A 74 -10.72 7.25 21.76
C PRO A 74 -11.19 6.66 23.10
N VAL A 75 -12.49 6.38 23.25
CA VAL A 75 -13.01 5.66 24.43
C VAL A 75 -14.06 4.63 24.04
N THR A 76 -13.90 3.41 24.53
CA THR A 76 -14.90 2.32 24.42
C THR A 76 -15.63 2.20 25.75
N TRP A 77 -16.96 2.24 25.72
CA TRP A 77 -17.79 2.32 26.91
C TRP A 77 -18.48 1.00 27.27
N ASN A 78 -18.64 0.08 26.31
CA ASN A 78 -19.42 -1.16 26.47
C ASN A 78 -19.00 -2.06 27.65
N THR A 79 -17.71 -2.10 27.99
CA THR A 79 -17.15 -2.86 29.13
C THR A 79 -17.24 -2.13 30.47
N HIS A 80 -17.63 -0.85 30.45
CA HIS A 80 -17.63 0.07 31.59
C HIS A 80 -19.02 0.68 31.85
N ILE A 81 -20.09 0.01 31.40
CA ILE A 81 -21.48 0.39 31.63
C ILE A 81 -22.30 -0.76 32.20
N GLY A 82 -23.21 -0.44 33.11
CA GLY A 82 -24.16 -1.37 33.68
C GLY A 82 -25.22 -1.89 32.71
N PRO A 83 -26.11 -2.79 33.16
CA PRO A 83 -27.16 -3.36 32.32
C PRO A 83 -28.26 -2.34 31.95
N ALA A 84 -29.10 -2.75 31.00
CA ALA A 84 -30.37 -2.10 30.72
C ALA A 84 -31.28 -2.08 31.98
N PRO A 85 -32.16 -1.09 32.15
CA PRO A 85 -32.44 0.01 31.22
C PRO A 85 -31.55 1.24 31.40
N ASN A 86 -30.67 1.29 32.41
CA ASN A 86 -29.97 2.52 32.79
C ASN A 86 -28.64 2.73 32.06
N TYR A 87 -27.90 1.65 31.77
CA TYR A 87 -26.54 1.73 31.20
C TYR A 87 -25.60 2.66 31.98
N THR A 88 -25.68 2.62 33.32
CA THR A 88 -24.90 3.48 34.22
C THR A 88 -23.40 3.28 33.99
N ILE A 89 -22.67 4.36 33.66
CA ILE A 89 -21.22 4.29 33.50
C ILE A 89 -20.56 4.02 34.86
N ASP A 90 -19.54 3.16 34.88
CA ASP A 90 -18.70 3.00 36.07
C ASP A 90 -18.00 4.31 36.40
N GLN A 91 -18.18 4.80 37.62
CA GLN A 91 -17.65 6.11 38.03
C GLN A 91 -16.12 6.14 38.06
N THR A 92 -15.45 4.99 38.29
CA THR A 92 -13.98 4.90 38.25
C THR A 92 -13.47 5.12 36.83
N TRP A 93 -14.14 4.50 35.84
CA TRP A 93 -13.85 4.70 34.43
C TRP A 93 -14.16 6.12 33.97
N LEU A 94 -15.33 6.67 34.31
CA LEU A 94 -15.72 8.03 33.93
C LEU A 94 -14.75 9.08 34.50
N ASN A 95 -14.36 8.94 35.78
CA ASN A 95 -13.34 9.79 36.41
C ASN A 95 -11.97 9.62 35.73
N ARG A 96 -11.63 8.42 35.21
CA ARG A 96 -10.37 8.18 34.50
C ARG A 96 -10.35 8.81 33.11
N VAL A 97 -11.46 8.73 32.38
CA VAL A 97 -11.63 9.45 31.11
C VAL A 97 -11.49 10.96 31.34
N GLU A 98 -12.11 11.48 32.39
CA GLU A 98 -11.95 12.89 32.81
C GLU A 98 -10.50 13.25 33.15
N GLU A 99 -9.78 12.40 33.90
CA GLU A 99 -8.38 12.61 34.25
C GLU A 99 -7.51 12.79 32.99
N VAL A 100 -7.70 11.93 31.98
CA VAL A 100 -6.95 11.97 30.71
C VAL A 100 -7.36 13.17 29.83
N VAL A 101 -8.65 13.51 29.78
CA VAL A 101 -9.13 14.73 29.10
C VAL A 101 -8.52 15.99 29.74
N ASN A 102 -8.44 16.04 31.07
CA ASN A 102 -7.83 17.18 31.77
C ASN A 102 -6.32 17.31 31.51
N TYR A 103 -5.57 16.22 31.35
CA TYR A 103 -4.16 16.32 30.92
C TYR A 103 -3.98 17.08 29.59
N VAL A 104 -4.96 16.98 28.68
CA VAL A 104 -4.96 17.69 27.38
C VAL A 104 -5.32 19.17 27.56
N LEU A 105 -6.35 19.44 28.36
CA LEU A 105 -6.85 20.81 28.61
C LEU A 105 -5.85 21.63 29.43
N ASP A 106 -5.19 21.05 30.43
CA ASP A 106 -4.09 21.66 31.20
C ASP A 106 -2.90 22.09 30.32
N ASN A 107 -2.74 21.46 29.15
CA ASN A 107 -1.74 21.82 28.16
C ASN A 107 -2.22 22.91 27.18
N ASN A 108 -3.41 23.49 27.39
CA ASN A 108 -4.07 24.40 26.44
C ASN A 108 -4.11 23.78 25.03
N MET A 109 -4.68 22.57 24.95
CA MET A 109 -4.95 21.83 23.71
C MET A 109 -6.43 21.48 23.60
N TYR A 110 -6.92 21.29 22.39
CA TYR A 110 -8.29 20.78 22.18
C TYR A 110 -8.33 19.28 22.49
N ALA A 111 -9.34 18.84 23.23
CA ALA A 111 -9.65 17.44 23.48
C ALA A 111 -10.87 17.03 22.64
N ILE A 112 -10.77 15.94 21.88
CA ILE A 112 -11.93 15.29 21.25
C ILE A 112 -12.22 14.00 22.03
N LEU A 113 -13.42 13.88 22.60
CA LEU A 113 -13.88 12.67 23.31
C LEU A 113 -14.96 11.95 22.48
N ASN A 114 -14.82 10.64 22.27
CA ASN A 114 -15.72 9.87 21.40
C ASN A 114 -16.27 8.56 21.99
N VAL A 115 -17.03 7.84 21.18
CA VAL A 115 -17.56 6.49 21.42
C VAL A 115 -16.97 5.57 20.33
N HIS A 116 -16.04 4.69 20.72
CA HIS A 116 -15.06 4.10 19.81
C HIS A 116 -15.40 2.68 19.32
N HIS A 117 -14.97 1.62 20.00
CA HIS A 117 -15.26 0.21 19.64
C HIS A 117 -16.53 -0.32 20.33
N ASP A 118 -17.59 0.48 20.29
CA ASP A 118 -18.88 0.17 20.89
C ASP A 118 -19.76 -0.63 19.92
N ASP A 119 -19.32 -1.86 19.57
CA ASP A 119 -19.87 -2.79 18.56
C ASP A 119 -21.39 -3.09 18.63
N TRP A 120 -22.06 -2.69 19.71
CA TRP A 120 -23.52 -2.74 19.84
C TRP A 120 -24.23 -1.65 19.03
N ILE A 121 -23.51 -0.69 18.45
CA ILE A 121 -24.03 0.31 17.50
C ILE A 121 -24.13 -0.34 16.11
N ILE A 122 -25.24 -1.05 15.86
CA ILE A 122 -25.50 -1.71 14.58
C ILE A 122 -26.49 -0.85 13.77
N PRO A 123 -26.05 -0.19 12.67
CA PRO A 123 -26.91 0.73 11.93
C PRO A 123 -27.83 0.00 10.95
N THR A 124 -28.89 -0.62 11.47
CA THR A 124 -30.02 -1.16 10.69
C THR A 124 -31.34 -0.82 11.36
N TYR A 125 -32.44 -0.74 10.60
CA TYR A 125 -33.77 -0.39 11.12
C TYR A 125 -34.22 -1.38 12.21
N ALA A 126 -33.81 -2.65 12.09
CA ALA A 126 -34.10 -3.70 13.08
C ALA A 126 -33.45 -3.44 14.45
N ASN A 127 -32.29 -2.78 14.49
CA ASN A 127 -31.56 -2.48 15.72
C ASN A 127 -31.74 -1.02 16.20
N GLU A 128 -32.20 -0.11 15.33
CA GLU A 128 -32.23 1.34 15.58
C GLU A 128 -32.78 1.71 16.96
N ALA A 129 -33.92 1.13 17.36
CA ALA A 129 -34.57 1.44 18.64
C ALA A 129 -33.69 1.10 19.85
N GLN A 130 -33.04 -0.06 19.86
CA GLN A 130 -32.19 -0.52 20.95
C GLN A 130 -30.86 0.24 20.99
N CYS A 131 -30.22 0.43 19.83
CA CYS A 131 -28.98 1.19 19.73
C CYS A 131 -29.20 2.65 20.16
N LYS A 132 -30.30 3.28 19.74
CA LYS A 132 -30.62 4.67 20.08
C LYS A 132 -30.95 4.86 21.57
N ASP A 133 -31.66 3.92 22.20
CA ASP A 133 -31.92 3.96 23.64
C ASP A 133 -30.60 3.89 24.45
N LYS A 134 -29.70 2.97 24.10
CA LYS A 134 -28.39 2.84 24.76
C LYS A 134 -27.47 4.04 24.48
N LEU A 135 -27.38 4.49 23.22
CA LEU A 135 -26.53 5.61 22.78
C LEU A 135 -26.95 6.93 23.43
N THR A 136 -28.25 7.21 23.52
CA THR A 136 -28.74 8.42 24.19
C THR A 136 -28.49 8.37 25.69
N LYS A 137 -28.66 7.23 26.37
CA LYS A 137 -28.35 7.12 27.80
C LYS A 137 -26.85 7.20 28.11
N LEU A 138 -26.00 6.70 27.22
CA LEU A 138 -24.55 6.90 27.30
C LEU A 138 -24.20 8.39 27.16
N TRP A 139 -24.63 9.03 26.07
CA TRP A 139 -24.35 10.46 25.83
C TRP A 139 -24.95 11.39 26.88
N GLN A 140 -26.11 11.06 27.46
CA GLN A 140 -26.70 11.85 28.54
C GLN A 140 -25.80 11.90 29.78
N GLN A 141 -25.11 10.80 30.10
CA GLN A 141 -24.19 10.72 31.24
C GLN A 141 -22.87 11.44 30.94
N ILE A 142 -22.25 11.17 29.79
CA ILE A 142 -21.02 11.85 29.35
C ILE A 142 -21.23 13.37 29.29
N ALA A 143 -22.32 13.82 28.64
CA ALA A 143 -22.64 15.22 28.53
C ALA A 143 -22.90 15.87 29.91
N ASN A 144 -23.62 15.19 30.83
CA ASN A 144 -23.83 15.71 32.18
C ASN A 144 -22.54 15.84 32.99
N HIS A 145 -21.60 14.91 32.84
CA HIS A 145 -20.31 14.92 33.54
C HIS A 145 -19.43 16.07 33.06
N PHE A 146 -19.25 16.20 31.75
CA PHE A 146 -18.44 17.23 31.11
C PHE A 146 -19.23 18.54 30.80
N ARG A 147 -20.36 18.78 31.47
CA ARG A 147 -21.33 19.82 31.07
C ARG A 147 -20.76 21.23 31.03
N ASP A 148 -19.89 21.55 31.98
CA ASP A 148 -19.44 22.92 32.22
C ASP A 148 -18.03 23.20 31.66
N TYR A 149 -17.45 22.22 30.93
CA TYR A 149 -16.19 22.35 30.22
C TYR A 149 -16.29 23.32 29.03
N SER A 150 -15.19 24.00 28.70
CA SER A 150 -15.11 25.00 27.61
C SER A 150 -15.24 24.43 26.19
N ASP A 151 -15.12 25.28 25.16
CA ASP A 151 -15.09 24.86 23.75
C ASP A 151 -13.78 24.17 23.32
N TYR A 152 -12.79 24.08 24.21
CA TYR A 152 -11.62 23.21 24.02
C TYR A 152 -11.98 21.71 24.15
N LEU A 153 -13.13 21.36 24.74
CA LEU A 153 -13.66 20.00 24.74
C LEU A 153 -14.74 19.82 23.65
N ILE A 154 -14.41 19.00 22.67
CA ILE A 154 -15.25 18.60 21.53
C ILE A 154 -15.76 17.18 21.80
N PHE A 155 -17.01 16.90 21.44
CA PHE A 155 -17.54 15.53 21.43
C PHE A 155 -17.62 15.01 20.00
N GLU A 156 -17.39 13.73 19.79
CA GLU A 156 -17.62 13.04 18.51
C GLU A 156 -18.61 11.89 18.75
N THR A 157 -19.78 11.92 18.10
CA THR A 157 -20.94 11.10 18.48
C THR A 157 -20.67 9.60 18.47
N ILE A 158 -19.91 9.13 17.49
CA ILE A 158 -19.50 7.74 17.22
C ILE A 158 -18.22 7.81 16.38
N ASN A 159 -17.35 6.81 16.46
CA ASN A 159 -16.16 6.68 15.60
C ASN A 159 -16.52 6.30 14.15
N GLU A 160 -16.69 5.01 13.87
CA GLU A 160 -16.87 4.46 12.52
C GLU A 160 -18.13 3.58 12.44
N PRO A 161 -19.35 4.15 12.61
CA PRO A 161 -20.57 3.36 12.64
C PRO A 161 -20.82 2.67 11.30
N ARG A 162 -20.97 1.33 11.33
CA ARG A 162 -21.08 0.45 10.15
C ARG A 162 -21.67 -0.90 10.54
N VAL A 163 -22.10 -1.70 9.57
CA VAL A 163 -22.45 -3.12 9.84
C VAL A 163 -21.19 -3.97 9.63
N ILE A 164 -20.56 -4.34 10.74
CA ILE A 164 -19.33 -5.13 10.76
C ILE A 164 -19.55 -6.50 10.11
N GLY A 165 -18.62 -6.92 9.24
CA GLY A 165 -18.69 -8.15 8.47
C GLY A 165 -19.69 -8.13 7.31
N SER A 166 -20.23 -6.97 6.93
CA SER A 166 -21.11 -6.83 5.76
C SER A 166 -20.32 -6.58 4.47
N PRO A 167 -20.81 -7.02 3.29
CA PRO A 167 -20.15 -6.76 2.01
C PRO A 167 -20.04 -5.27 1.62
N SER A 168 -20.64 -4.37 2.39
CA SER A 168 -20.64 -2.92 2.15
C SER A 168 -20.00 -2.11 3.28
N GLU A 169 -19.39 -2.77 4.27
CA GLU A 169 -18.86 -2.16 5.51
C GLU A 169 -17.98 -0.92 5.22
N TRP A 170 -16.97 -1.11 4.37
CA TRP A 170 -15.97 -0.10 4.02
C TRP A 170 -16.23 0.62 2.69
N THR A 171 -17.30 0.26 1.96
CA THR A 171 -17.65 0.87 0.66
C THR A 171 -18.80 1.87 0.77
N GLY A 172 -18.96 2.48 1.96
CA GLY A 172 -19.98 3.51 2.26
C GLY A 172 -21.34 2.97 2.68
N GLY A 173 -21.48 1.65 2.91
CA GLY A 173 -22.69 1.03 3.43
C GLY A 173 -23.86 0.96 2.45
N THR A 174 -24.97 0.42 2.92
CA THR A 174 -26.28 0.55 2.26
C THR A 174 -26.94 1.88 2.61
N TYR A 175 -27.97 2.27 1.87
CA TYR A 175 -28.80 3.44 2.22
C TYR A 175 -29.41 3.33 3.63
N GLU A 176 -29.86 2.14 4.03
CA GLU A 176 -30.36 1.87 5.39
C GLU A 176 -29.31 2.19 6.45
N ASN A 177 -28.04 1.82 6.21
CA ASN A 177 -26.97 2.10 7.17
C ASN A 177 -26.78 3.61 7.33
N ARG A 178 -26.74 4.36 6.22
CA ARG A 178 -26.54 5.82 6.26
C ARG A 178 -27.71 6.57 6.88
N ASP A 179 -28.95 6.21 6.57
CA ASP A 179 -30.15 6.78 7.21
C ASP A 179 -30.16 6.50 8.72
N VAL A 180 -29.91 5.26 9.14
CA VAL A 180 -29.86 4.92 10.58
C VAL A 180 -28.71 5.63 11.31
N ILE A 181 -27.56 5.85 10.66
CA ILE A 181 -26.46 6.65 11.21
C ILE A 181 -26.83 8.12 11.36
N ASN A 182 -27.51 8.73 10.37
CA ASN A 182 -28.07 10.08 10.51
C ASN A 182 -29.02 10.18 11.70
N ARG A 183 -29.86 9.15 11.94
CA ARG A 183 -30.77 9.08 13.10
C ARG A 183 -30.03 8.92 14.42
N PHE A 184 -28.93 8.14 14.47
CA PHE A 184 -28.07 8.03 15.65
C PHE A 184 -27.34 9.35 15.96
N ASN A 185 -26.76 10.00 14.94
CA ASN A 185 -26.11 11.30 15.05
C ASN A 185 -27.10 12.38 15.54
N LEU A 186 -28.32 12.41 14.99
CA LEU A 186 -29.38 13.31 15.44
C LEU A 186 -29.79 13.06 16.89
N ALA A 187 -29.93 11.79 17.30
CA ALA A 187 -30.26 11.43 18.67
C ALA A 187 -29.16 11.86 19.66
N ALA A 188 -27.89 11.57 19.34
CA ALA A 188 -26.75 11.95 20.16
C ALA A 188 -26.61 13.48 20.29
N VAL A 189 -26.67 14.22 19.17
CA VAL A 189 -26.62 15.70 19.18
C VAL A 189 -27.76 16.27 20.02
N ASN A 190 -29.00 15.78 19.85
CA ASN A 190 -30.14 16.25 20.64
C ASN A 190 -29.96 16.02 22.14
N THR A 191 -29.46 14.84 22.55
CA THR A 191 -29.18 14.54 23.96
C THR A 191 -28.05 15.40 24.53
N ILE A 192 -26.97 15.61 23.78
CA ILE A 192 -25.88 16.50 24.19
C ILE A 192 -26.45 17.92 24.39
N ARG A 193 -27.21 18.45 23.43
CA ARG A 193 -27.83 19.78 23.52
C ARG A 193 -28.82 19.91 24.70
N SER A 194 -29.63 18.88 24.97
CA SER A 194 -30.64 18.93 26.05
C SER A 194 -30.06 18.88 27.46
N SER A 195 -28.81 18.46 27.65
CA SER A 195 -28.13 18.48 28.96
C SER A 195 -27.80 19.89 29.49
N GLY A 196 -27.92 20.93 28.65
CA GLY A 196 -27.74 22.33 29.05
C GLY A 196 -26.28 22.74 29.32
N GLY A 197 -26.09 23.78 30.13
CA GLY A 197 -24.77 24.36 30.39
C GLY A 197 -24.02 24.72 29.09
N ASN A 198 -22.71 24.43 29.05
CA ASN A 198 -21.91 24.67 27.85
C ASN A 198 -22.27 23.72 26.69
N ASN A 199 -22.90 22.57 26.96
CA ASN A 199 -23.31 21.61 25.92
C ASN A 199 -24.39 22.16 24.97
N ALA A 200 -25.13 23.19 25.38
CA ALA A 200 -26.02 23.94 24.48
C ALA A 200 -25.26 24.64 23.33
N LYS A 201 -23.94 24.88 23.50
CA LYS A 201 -23.05 25.49 22.50
C LYS A 201 -21.85 24.61 22.08
N ARG A 202 -21.64 23.43 22.69
CA ARG A 202 -20.46 22.57 22.45
C ARG A 202 -20.31 22.18 20.98
N PHE A 203 -19.08 22.09 20.49
CA PHE A 203 -18.82 21.59 19.14
C PHE A 203 -18.94 20.07 19.12
N ILE A 204 -19.68 19.54 18.14
CA ILE A 204 -19.99 18.12 18.04
C ILE A 204 -19.61 17.60 16.66
N MET A 205 -18.67 16.67 16.60
CA MET A 205 -18.32 15.93 15.39
C MET A 205 -19.33 14.81 15.14
N VAL A 206 -19.71 14.60 13.88
CA VAL A 206 -20.57 13.49 13.44
C VAL A 206 -19.93 12.76 12.25
N PRO A 207 -19.83 11.42 12.26
CA PRO A 207 -19.23 10.66 11.18
C PRO A 207 -20.24 10.32 10.07
N THR A 208 -19.71 9.97 8.90
CA THR A 208 -20.40 9.21 7.85
C THR A 208 -20.39 7.69 8.17
N ASN A 209 -20.94 6.84 7.29
CA ASN A 209 -20.79 5.39 7.43
C ASN A 209 -19.31 4.99 7.41
N ALA A 210 -18.84 4.29 8.44
CA ALA A 210 -17.44 3.95 8.65
C ALA A 210 -16.49 5.17 8.56
N ALA A 211 -16.98 6.37 8.89
CA ALA A 211 -16.29 7.65 8.72
C ALA A 211 -15.69 7.91 7.32
N THR A 212 -16.11 7.18 6.28
CA THR A 212 -15.43 7.21 4.97
C THR A 212 -15.65 8.51 4.19
N GLY A 213 -14.62 8.91 3.43
CA GLY A 213 -14.63 10.01 2.47
C GLY A 213 -15.34 9.72 1.14
N LEU A 214 -15.82 8.49 0.91
CA LEU A 214 -16.47 8.11 -0.36
C LEU A 214 -17.75 8.91 -0.64
N ASP A 215 -17.93 9.37 -1.88
CA ASP A 215 -19.07 10.21 -2.32
C ASP A 215 -20.44 9.67 -1.90
N VAL A 216 -20.66 8.35 -1.96
CA VAL A 216 -21.94 7.72 -1.56
C VAL A 216 -22.26 7.89 -0.06
N ALA A 217 -21.23 8.05 0.77
CA ALA A 217 -21.37 8.32 2.20
C ALA A 217 -21.42 9.81 2.50
N LEU A 218 -20.69 10.65 1.75
CA LEU A 218 -20.72 12.10 1.91
C LEU A 218 -22.02 12.74 1.41
N ASN A 219 -22.62 12.22 0.34
CA ASN A 219 -23.84 12.77 -0.26
C ASN A 219 -25.09 12.52 0.61
N ASP A 220 -25.14 11.40 1.32
CA ASP A 220 -26.28 11.01 2.17
C ASP A 220 -26.13 11.50 3.63
N LEU A 221 -25.06 12.22 3.99
CA LEU A 221 -24.86 12.74 5.34
C LEU A 221 -25.81 13.91 5.64
N VAL A 222 -26.65 13.75 6.67
CA VAL A 222 -27.56 14.79 7.15
C VAL A 222 -27.01 15.42 8.43
N ILE A 223 -26.74 16.73 8.40
CA ILE A 223 -26.34 17.47 9.60
C ILE A 223 -27.52 17.57 10.58
N PRO A 224 -27.39 17.07 11.82
CA PRO A 224 -28.43 17.21 12.85
C PRO A 224 -28.90 18.65 13.05
N ASN A 225 -30.21 18.88 12.92
CA ASN A 225 -30.88 20.17 13.06
C ASN A 225 -30.35 21.32 12.17
N ASN A 226 -29.49 21.02 11.17
CA ASN A 226 -28.62 22.00 10.50
C ASN A 226 -27.77 22.86 11.47
N ASP A 227 -27.43 22.32 12.64
CA ASP A 227 -26.66 22.98 13.70
C ASP A 227 -25.30 23.47 13.15
N ASN A 228 -24.98 24.76 13.33
CA ASN A 228 -23.76 25.38 12.78
C ASN A 228 -22.49 25.12 13.62
N ARG A 229 -22.63 24.47 14.79
CA ARG A 229 -21.53 23.97 15.63
C ARG A 229 -21.33 22.44 15.50
N VAL A 230 -22.01 21.80 14.55
CA VAL A 230 -21.68 20.43 14.11
C VAL A 230 -20.54 20.43 13.10
N ILE A 231 -19.55 19.59 13.34
CA ILE A 231 -18.37 19.34 12.49
C ILE A 231 -18.56 17.97 11.81
N VAL A 232 -18.12 17.80 10.57
CA VAL A 232 -18.09 16.46 9.93
C VAL A 232 -16.80 15.75 10.34
N SER A 233 -16.90 14.49 10.80
CA SER A 233 -15.75 13.61 11.02
C SER A 233 -15.54 12.68 9.83
N ILE A 234 -14.30 12.54 9.39
CA ILE A 234 -13.88 11.67 8.28
C ILE A 234 -12.58 10.95 8.66
N HIS A 235 -12.42 9.69 8.27
CA HIS A 235 -11.15 8.95 8.30
C HIS A 235 -10.65 8.79 6.86
N ALA A 236 -9.38 9.12 6.60
CA ALA A 236 -8.86 9.29 5.23
C ALA A 236 -7.38 8.90 5.09
N TYR A 237 -7.09 7.60 5.15
CA TYR A 237 -5.74 7.05 4.98
C TYR A 237 -5.33 7.01 3.49
N SER A 238 -5.00 8.17 2.92
CA SER A 238 -4.79 8.34 1.47
C SER A 238 -3.33 8.65 1.10
N PRO A 239 -2.73 7.98 0.09
CA PRO A 239 -3.30 6.89 -0.70
C PRO A 239 -3.32 5.55 0.07
N TYR A 240 -4.42 4.80 0.00
CA TYR A 240 -4.63 3.56 0.77
C TYR A 240 -3.48 2.54 0.68
N PHE A 241 -2.97 2.29 -0.53
CA PHE A 241 -1.87 1.34 -0.76
C PHE A 241 -0.54 1.80 -0.13
N PHE A 242 -0.35 3.10 0.08
CA PHE A 242 0.79 3.61 0.86
C PHE A 242 0.50 3.55 2.37
N ALA A 243 -0.68 4.02 2.76
CA ALA A 243 -1.02 4.36 4.13
C ALA A 243 -1.44 3.18 5.03
N MET A 244 -2.17 2.19 4.49
CA MET A 244 -2.76 1.08 5.27
C MET A 244 -2.31 -0.31 4.82
N ASP A 245 -2.28 -0.56 3.51
CA ASP A 245 -2.00 -1.91 2.99
C ASP A 245 -0.52 -2.25 3.17
N ILE A 246 -0.20 -3.21 4.06
CA ILE A 246 1.18 -3.66 4.29
C ILE A 246 1.85 -4.22 3.02
N ASN A 247 1.07 -4.77 2.08
CA ASN A 247 1.56 -5.29 0.81
C ASN A 247 1.58 -4.23 -0.32
N GLY A 248 1.04 -3.04 -0.07
CA GLY A 248 1.07 -1.91 -1.01
C GLY A 248 2.38 -1.12 -0.97
N THR A 249 2.51 -0.10 -1.82
CA THR A 249 3.75 0.69 -1.99
C THR A 249 4.38 1.20 -0.68
N SER A 250 5.71 1.08 -0.57
CA SER A 250 6.53 1.70 0.47
C SER A 250 7.10 3.07 0.04
N TYR A 251 7.03 3.42 -1.24
CA TYR A 251 7.35 4.76 -1.74
C TYR A 251 6.13 5.68 -1.72
N TRP A 252 6.36 6.95 -1.39
CA TRP A 252 5.41 8.04 -1.56
C TRP A 252 6.15 9.28 -2.07
N GLY A 253 5.59 9.95 -3.08
CA GLY A 253 6.11 11.22 -3.58
C GLY A 253 5.92 11.44 -5.09
N SER A 254 5.34 10.48 -5.81
CA SER A 254 4.99 10.63 -7.22
C SER A 254 3.89 11.68 -7.42
N ASN A 255 3.70 12.11 -8.67
CA ASN A 255 2.57 12.98 -9.02
C ASN A 255 1.22 12.27 -8.82
N ASN A 256 1.18 10.95 -8.96
CA ASN A 256 -0.03 10.15 -8.71
C ASN A 256 -0.41 10.13 -7.22
N ASP A 257 0.55 9.97 -6.31
CA ASP A 257 0.29 9.99 -4.86
C ASP A 257 -0.30 11.33 -4.41
N LYS A 258 0.33 12.42 -4.85
CA LYS A 258 -0.09 13.80 -4.59
C LYS A 258 -1.46 14.11 -5.18
N THR A 259 -1.74 13.63 -6.39
CA THR A 259 -3.02 13.83 -7.09
C THR A 259 -4.14 13.01 -6.43
N SER A 260 -3.88 11.76 -6.02
CA SER A 260 -4.84 10.93 -5.28
C SER A 260 -5.29 11.62 -4.00
N LEU A 261 -4.34 12.07 -3.18
CA LEU A 261 -4.59 12.80 -1.95
C LEU A 261 -5.29 14.15 -2.19
N SER A 262 -4.84 14.91 -3.20
CA SER A 262 -5.47 16.20 -3.56
C SER A 262 -6.93 16.03 -3.96
N ASN A 263 -7.24 15.03 -4.80
CA ASN A 263 -8.61 14.75 -5.26
C ASN A 263 -9.55 14.40 -4.10
N GLU A 264 -9.09 13.60 -3.13
CA GLU A 264 -9.87 13.20 -1.96
C GLU A 264 -10.14 14.40 -1.03
N LEU A 265 -9.10 15.20 -0.74
CA LEU A 265 -9.25 16.43 0.02
C LEU A 265 -10.10 17.48 -0.71
N ASP A 266 -10.05 17.54 -2.05
CA ASP A 266 -10.89 18.42 -2.87
C ASP A 266 -12.36 17.97 -2.89
N ALA A 267 -12.65 16.67 -2.87
CA ALA A 267 -14.02 16.15 -2.75
C ALA A 267 -14.66 16.50 -1.40
N ILE A 268 -13.87 16.45 -0.31
CA ILE A 268 -14.26 16.87 1.03
C ILE A 268 -14.45 18.41 1.07
N TYR A 269 -13.47 19.17 0.58
CA TYR A 269 -13.47 20.63 0.58
C TYR A 269 -14.66 21.21 -0.21
N ASN A 270 -14.87 20.77 -1.46
CA ASN A 270 -15.91 21.32 -2.32
C ASN A 270 -17.33 21.02 -1.82
N ARG A 271 -17.51 19.91 -1.07
CA ARG A 271 -18.80 19.50 -0.52
C ARG A 271 -19.12 20.18 0.81
N PHE A 272 -18.15 20.32 1.71
CA PHE A 272 -18.37 20.83 3.05
C PHE A 272 -17.72 22.20 3.31
N VAL A 273 -16.39 22.29 3.31
CA VAL A 273 -15.68 23.49 3.81
C VAL A 273 -15.96 24.73 2.96
N LYS A 274 -15.99 24.57 1.63
CA LYS A 274 -16.37 25.61 0.66
C LYS A 274 -17.78 26.18 0.90
N ASN A 275 -18.66 25.38 1.51
CA ASN A 275 -20.05 25.74 1.83
C ASN A 275 -20.23 26.12 3.32
N GLY A 276 -19.12 26.42 4.03
CA GLY A 276 -19.14 26.86 5.42
C GLY A 276 -19.34 25.75 6.47
N ARG A 277 -19.25 24.47 6.07
CA ARG A 277 -19.32 23.32 6.98
C ARG A 277 -17.91 22.89 7.40
N ALA A 278 -17.62 22.99 8.69
CA ALA A 278 -16.36 22.53 9.26
C ALA A 278 -16.17 21.01 9.13
N VAL A 279 -14.94 20.57 8.88
CA VAL A 279 -14.54 19.17 8.77
C VAL A 279 -13.25 18.93 9.57
N ILE A 280 -13.19 17.80 10.28
CA ILE A 280 -11.96 17.26 10.86
C ILE A 280 -11.73 15.87 10.25
N ILE A 281 -10.52 15.61 9.80
CA ILE A 281 -10.08 14.24 9.53
C ILE A 281 -9.59 13.66 10.86
N GLY A 282 -10.46 12.88 11.51
CA GLY A 282 -10.26 12.34 12.85
C GLY A 282 -9.16 11.29 12.91
N GLU A 283 -8.89 10.62 11.79
CA GLU A 283 -7.80 9.67 11.64
C GLU A 283 -7.21 9.70 10.22
N PHE A 284 -5.88 9.78 10.18
CA PHE A 284 -5.05 9.45 9.04
C PHE A 284 -3.67 9.01 9.55
N GLY A 285 -2.85 8.44 8.69
CA GLY A 285 -1.47 8.12 9.00
C GLY A 285 -0.83 7.32 7.89
N SER A 286 0.35 6.77 8.16
CA SER A 286 0.93 5.72 7.31
C SER A 286 1.65 4.70 8.17
N ILE A 287 1.33 3.42 8.00
CA ILE A 287 2.04 2.31 8.63
C ILE A 287 3.54 2.34 8.29
N ASP A 288 4.33 1.71 9.16
CA ASP A 288 5.77 1.60 9.01
C ASP A 288 6.16 0.40 8.15
N LYS A 289 6.59 0.68 6.91
CA LYS A 289 7.13 -0.32 5.98
C LYS A 289 8.65 -0.22 5.87
N ASN A 290 9.32 0.14 6.97
CA ASN A 290 10.75 0.50 7.03
C ASN A 290 11.10 1.68 6.11
N ASN A 291 10.13 2.56 5.84
CA ASN A 291 10.12 3.54 4.75
C ASN A 291 10.05 5.00 5.25
N LEU A 292 10.85 5.31 6.29
CA LEU A 292 10.80 6.57 7.04
C LEU A 292 10.76 7.83 6.15
N SER A 293 11.62 7.93 5.14
CA SER A 293 11.66 9.08 4.21
C SER A 293 10.33 9.32 3.48
N SER A 294 9.66 8.25 3.04
CA SER A 294 8.33 8.32 2.42
C SER A 294 7.27 8.80 3.42
N ARG A 295 7.32 8.28 4.66
CA ARG A 295 6.36 8.64 5.73
C ARG A 295 6.52 10.10 6.16
N ILE A 296 7.75 10.62 6.24
CA ILE A 296 8.06 12.04 6.48
C ILE A 296 7.46 12.91 5.36
N ALA A 297 7.72 12.57 4.10
CA ALA A 297 7.24 13.34 2.96
C ALA A 297 5.70 13.33 2.85
N HIS A 298 5.08 12.17 3.09
CA HIS A 298 3.63 12.00 3.18
C HIS A 298 3.03 12.87 4.28
N ALA A 299 3.58 12.79 5.51
CA ALA A 299 3.09 13.53 6.67
C ALA A 299 3.13 15.05 6.46
N GLU A 300 4.25 15.60 5.96
CA GLU A 300 4.37 17.05 5.71
C GLU A 300 3.43 17.53 4.61
N HIS A 301 3.28 16.75 3.53
CA HIS A 301 2.42 17.12 2.42
C HIS A 301 0.93 16.98 2.77
N TYR A 302 0.52 15.92 3.48
CA TYR A 302 -0.86 15.71 3.91
C TYR A 302 -1.32 16.83 4.85
N ALA A 303 -0.54 17.12 5.91
CA ALA A 303 -0.88 18.20 6.84
C ALA A 303 -0.98 19.56 6.12
N LYS A 304 -0.09 19.83 5.17
CA LYS A 304 -0.12 21.05 4.35
C LYS A 304 -1.35 21.13 3.45
N GLU A 305 -1.66 20.09 2.69
CA GLU A 305 -2.76 20.10 1.72
C GLU A 305 -4.12 20.12 2.40
N ALA A 306 -4.27 19.51 3.58
CA ALA A 306 -5.48 19.62 4.40
C ALA A 306 -5.65 21.03 5.02
N VAL A 307 -4.58 21.59 5.62
CA VAL A 307 -4.62 22.94 6.21
C VAL A 307 -4.85 24.02 5.15
N SER A 308 -4.33 23.86 3.93
CA SER A 308 -4.62 24.77 2.80
C SER A 308 -6.11 24.82 2.42
N ARG A 309 -6.84 23.74 2.71
CA ARG A 309 -8.29 23.59 2.51
C ARG A 309 -9.11 23.89 3.76
N GLY A 310 -8.48 24.28 4.88
CA GLY A 310 -9.15 24.55 6.16
C GLY A 310 -9.67 23.28 6.86
N ILE A 311 -9.04 22.14 6.61
CA ILE A 311 -9.35 20.85 7.25
C ILE A 311 -8.25 20.56 8.27
N ALA A 312 -8.63 20.34 9.53
CA ALA A 312 -7.71 19.87 10.56
C ALA A 312 -7.59 18.34 10.53
N VAL A 313 -6.40 17.82 10.84
CA VAL A 313 -6.07 16.39 10.69
C VAL A 313 -5.43 15.82 11.95
N PHE A 314 -5.74 14.57 12.27
CA PHE A 314 -5.28 13.89 13.49
C PHE A 314 -4.54 12.59 13.14
N TRP A 315 -3.22 12.54 13.44
CA TRP A 315 -2.43 11.33 13.19
C TRP A 315 -2.93 10.20 14.10
N TRP A 316 -3.21 9.03 13.53
CA TRP A 316 -3.52 7.82 14.28
C TRP A 316 -2.24 7.27 14.90
N ASP A 317 -2.09 7.38 16.22
CA ASP A 317 -1.03 6.71 16.96
C ASP A 317 -1.70 5.70 17.89
N ASN A 318 -1.43 4.42 17.67
CA ASN A 318 -1.94 3.31 18.46
C ASN A 318 -0.88 2.72 19.41
N GLY A 319 0.30 3.36 19.50
CA GLY A 319 1.43 2.91 20.31
C GLY A 319 2.12 1.63 19.82
N TYR A 320 1.59 0.92 18.83
CA TYR A 320 2.21 -0.29 18.26
C TYR A 320 3.41 0.08 17.38
N TYR A 321 4.60 -0.03 17.96
CA TYR A 321 5.87 0.03 17.23
C TYR A 321 6.22 -1.35 16.69
N GLY A 322 5.96 -1.58 15.41
CA GLY A 322 6.28 -2.82 14.70
C GLY A 322 6.68 -2.57 13.24
N PRO A 323 7.88 -2.02 12.96
CA PRO A 323 8.33 -1.77 11.59
C PRO A 323 8.24 -3.03 10.71
N GLY A 324 7.67 -2.89 9.51
CA GLY A 324 7.40 -4.00 8.58
C GLY A 324 6.10 -4.77 8.84
N ASN A 325 5.20 -4.28 9.72
CA ASN A 325 3.93 -4.94 10.03
C ASN A 325 2.73 -4.01 9.72
N SER A 326 1.53 -4.58 9.56
CA SER A 326 0.27 -3.82 9.60
C SER A 326 0.08 -3.12 10.96
N GLU A 327 -0.82 -2.14 11.02
CA GLU A 327 -1.12 -1.35 12.23
C GLU A 327 0.06 -0.56 12.86
N SER A 328 1.22 -0.49 12.21
CA SER A 328 2.46 0.09 12.77
C SER A 328 2.52 1.63 12.71
N TYR A 329 1.46 2.31 13.14
CA TYR A 329 1.32 3.77 13.05
C TYR A 329 2.01 4.56 14.18
N SER A 330 2.56 3.88 15.20
CA SER A 330 3.21 4.52 16.35
C SER A 330 4.36 5.45 15.95
N ILE A 331 4.30 6.69 16.41
CA ILE A 331 5.39 7.68 16.31
C ILE A 331 5.91 8.11 17.69
N PHE A 332 5.14 7.90 18.77
CA PHE A 332 5.52 8.24 20.14
C PHE A 332 5.69 7.01 21.06
N ASN A 333 6.90 6.83 21.61
CA ASN A 333 7.22 5.84 22.63
C ASN A 333 6.65 6.28 23.98
N ARG A 334 5.39 5.92 24.25
CA ARG A 334 4.66 6.25 25.48
C ARG A 334 5.42 5.80 26.74
N SER A 335 5.97 4.58 26.72
CA SER A 335 6.71 4.00 27.86
C SER A 335 8.05 4.69 28.13
N GLY A 336 8.69 5.23 27.08
CA GLY A 336 9.98 5.92 27.16
C GLY A 336 9.91 7.44 27.09
N LEU A 337 8.72 8.04 27.09
CA LEU A 337 8.45 9.49 26.96
C LEU A 337 9.28 10.18 25.86
N SER A 338 9.45 9.49 24.73
CA SER A 338 10.34 9.86 23.62
C SER A 338 9.67 9.56 22.28
N TRP A 339 10.16 10.13 21.18
CA TRP A 339 9.61 9.85 19.85
C TRP A 339 10.34 8.67 19.21
N HIS A 340 9.59 7.73 18.62
CA HIS A 340 10.14 6.72 17.72
C HIS A 340 10.57 7.38 16.40
N TYR A 341 9.73 8.31 15.91
CA TYR A 341 9.93 9.03 14.64
C TYR A 341 9.70 10.54 14.83
N PRO A 342 10.61 11.25 15.52
CA PRO A 342 10.50 12.70 15.70
C PRO A 342 10.42 13.44 14.35
N GLU A 343 11.05 12.93 13.30
CA GLU A 343 11.06 13.53 11.96
C GLU A 343 9.67 13.51 11.30
N ILE A 344 8.86 12.48 11.55
CA ILE A 344 7.46 12.41 11.11
C ILE A 344 6.62 13.39 11.93
N ALA A 345 6.83 13.45 13.25
CA ALA A 345 6.12 14.39 14.11
C ALA A 345 6.41 15.85 13.69
N GLU A 346 7.68 16.21 13.51
CA GLU A 346 8.08 17.53 13.00
C GLU A 346 7.56 17.82 11.59
N ALA A 347 7.51 16.83 10.70
CA ALA A 347 6.90 16.95 9.38
C ALA A 347 5.42 17.38 9.45
N LEU A 348 4.64 16.76 10.36
CA LEU A 348 3.27 17.16 10.64
C LEU A 348 3.19 18.62 11.15
N ILE A 349 4.09 19.01 12.05
CA ILE A 349 4.13 20.40 12.56
C ILE A 349 4.47 21.41 11.45
N ARG A 350 5.46 21.10 10.58
CA ARG A 350 5.85 21.96 9.45
C ARG A 350 4.73 22.09 8.42
N GLY A 351 4.12 20.97 8.02
CA GLY A 351 2.98 20.95 7.10
C GLY A 351 1.81 21.79 7.62
N ALA A 352 1.51 21.67 8.91
CA ALA A 352 0.51 22.48 9.62
C ALA A 352 0.98 23.93 9.95
N GLY A 353 1.91 24.50 9.19
CA GLY A 353 2.36 25.89 9.30
C GLY A 353 3.05 26.26 10.61
N GLY A 354 3.61 25.29 11.33
CA GLY A 354 4.25 25.48 12.62
C GLY A 354 5.71 25.92 12.52
N LYS A 355 6.19 26.55 13.60
CA LYS A 355 7.63 26.77 13.83
C LYS A 355 8.13 25.70 14.80
N GLN A 356 9.28 25.10 14.52
CA GLN A 356 9.87 24.07 15.38
C GLN A 356 10.19 24.61 16.79
N ASN A 357 9.93 23.79 17.80
CA ASN A 357 10.69 23.76 19.05
C ASN A 357 11.65 22.57 18.93
N THR A 358 12.97 22.77 18.96
CA THR A 358 13.96 21.68 18.80
C THR A 358 14.64 21.28 20.12
N PRO A 359 14.42 20.04 20.61
CA PRO A 359 15.28 19.38 21.60
C PRO A 359 16.37 18.55 20.92
N THR A 360 17.53 18.42 21.56
CA THR A 360 18.69 17.70 21.01
C THR A 360 18.58 16.17 21.17
N PRO A 361 19.04 15.33 20.20
CA PRO A 361 18.98 13.87 20.33
C PRO A 361 19.91 13.31 21.42
N THR A 362 19.51 12.17 22.02
CA THR A 362 20.33 11.38 22.96
C THR A 362 20.41 9.90 22.55
N THR A 363 21.55 9.27 22.84
CA THR A 363 21.97 7.96 22.35
C THR A 363 21.30 6.77 23.05
N LYS A 364 21.11 5.66 22.30
CA LYS A 364 20.43 4.43 22.74
C LYS A 364 21.45 3.30 23.05
N PRO A 365 21.33 2.56 24.17
CA PRO A 365 22.24 1.46 24.52
C PRO A 365 21.83 0.09 23.95
N THR A 366 22.81 -0.82 23.85
CA THR A 366 22.69 -2.18 23.27
C THR A 366 22.50 -3.26 24.36
N TYR A 367 21.90 -4.41 23.99
CA TYR A 367 21.87 -5.63 24.81
C TYR A 367 22.05 -6.89 23.94
N THR A 368 22.55 -7.98 24.56
CA THR A 368 22.97 -9.23 23.89
C THR A 368 22.10 -10.42 24.35
N PRO A 369 21.60 -11.29 23.44
CA PRO A 369 20.92 -12.54 23.78
C PRO A 369 21.86 -13.76 23.79
N THR A 370 21.39 -14.93 24.28
CA THR A 370 22.20 -16.17 24.32
C THR A 370 21.35 -17.44 24.22
N HIS A 371 21.88 -18.47 23.54
CA HIS A 371 21.50 -19.91 23.53
C HIS A 371 20.28 -20.41 22.70
N THR A 372 20.62 -21.19 21.65
CA THR A 372 19.92 -22.35 21.03
C THR A 372 20.04 -23.63 21.91
N PRO A 373 19.54 -24.86 21.57
CA PRO A 373 19.03 -25.46 20.29
C PRO A 373 17.60 -26.08 20.44
N THR A 374 17.01 -27.03 19.65
CA THR A 374 17.47 -28.04 18.66
C THR A 374 16.29 -28.51 17.75
N HIS A 375 16.56 -29.23 16.64
CA HIS A 375 15.55 -29.86 15.76
C HIS A 375 15.54 -31.41 15.81
N THR A 376 14.41 -32.03 15.40
CA THR A 376 14.28 -33.41 14.83
C THR A 376 12.89 -33.52 14.13
N PRO A 377 12.55 -34.54 13.30
CA PRO A 377 11.91 -34.30 11.99
C PRO A 377 10.47 -34.86 11.76
N LEU A 378 9.97 -34.68 10.53
CA LEU A 378 8.59 -34.87 10.03
C LEU A 378 8.02 -36.30 10.10
N PRO A 379 6.67 -36.40 10.06
CA PRO A 379 5.94 -37.32 9.17
C PRO A 379 4.96 -36.58 8.22
N THR A 380 4.32 -37.34 7.32
CA THR A 380 3.36 -36.88 6.29
C THR A 380 1.99 -36.42 6.83
N ASN A 381 1.23 -35.67 6.02
CA ASN A 381 -0.15 -35.27 6.35
C ASN A 381 -1.09 -36.48 6.45
N ASP A 382 -1.98 -36.41 7.44
CA ASP A 382 -2.74 -37.54 8.00
C ASP A 382 -4.13 -37.06 8.50
N PHE A 383 -4.69 -36.04 7.83
CA PHE A 383 -5.91 -35.31 8.20
C PHE A 383 -6.58 -34.65 6.98
N THR A 384 -7.84 -34.22 7.14
CA THR A 384 -8.64 -33.51 6.13
C THR A 384 -8.68 -32.01 6.45
N TYR A 385 -8.49 -31.13 5.48
CA TYR A 385 -8.69 -29.68 5.69
C TYR A 385 -10.16 -29.36 5.95
N GLY A 386 -10.41 -28.51 6.94
CA GLY A 386 -11.76 -28.15 7.40
C GLY A 386 -12.43 -29.11 8.37
N ASP A 387 -11.82 -30.26 8.71
CA ASP A 387 -12.33 -31.22 9.70
C ASP A 387 -11.68 -30.94 11.07
N LEU A 388 -12.44 -30.31 11.98
CA LEU A 388 -11.95 -29.74 13.24
C LEU A 388 -12.38 -30.55 14.47
N ASP A 389 -13.35 -31.46 14.33
CA ASP A 389 -13.72 -32.43 15.37
C ASP A 389 -13.28 -33.87 15.09
N GLY A 390 -12.74 -34.16 13.89
CA GLY A 390 -12.24 -35.47 13.50
C GLY A 390 -13.34 -36.41 12.99
N SER A 391 -14.50 -35.88 12.59
CA SER A 391 -15.65 -36.66 12.11
C SER A 391 -15.50 -37.21 10.69
N GLY A 392 -14.48 -36.76 9.94
CA GLY A 392 -14.31 -37.10 8.52
C GLY A 392 -15.28 -36.36 7.61
N GLN A 393 -15.92 -35.28 8.09
CA GLN A 393 -16.79 -34.39 7.35
C GLN A 393 -16.38 -32.93 7.62
N VAL A 394 -16.97 -31.98 6.89
CA VAL A 394 -16.71 -30.54 7.04
C VAL A 394 -18.05 -29.83 7.00
N ASP A 395 -18.57 -29.43 8.17
CA ASP A 395 -19.91 -28.83 8.28
C ASP A 395 -19.99 -27.62 9.24
N SER A 396 -21.23 -27.22 9.56
CA SER A 396 -21.53 -26.13 10.49
C SER A 396 -20.91 -26.29 11.90
N THR A 397 -20.55 -27.51 12.29
CA THR A 397 -19.89 -27.88 13.54
C THR A 397 -18.46 -27.36 13.54
N ASP A 398 -17.67 -27.66 12.51
CA ASP A 398 -16.30 -27.19 12.31
C ASP A 398 -16.24 -25.67 12.21
N LEU A 399 -17.13 -25.08 11.41
CA LEU A 399 -17.29 -23.63 11.31
C LEU A 399 -17.64 -22.97 12.67
N THR A 400 -18.24 -23.72 13.60
CA THR A 400 -18.54 -23.24 14.96
C THR A 400 -17.34 -23.41 15.89
N ILE A 401 -16.56 -24.50 15.76
CA ILE A 401 -15.30 -24.72 16.49
C ILE A 401 -14.28 -23.65 16.09
N LEU A 402 -14.07 -23.44 14.79
CA LEU A 402 -13.19 -22.43 14.20
C LEU A 402 -13.51 -21.02 14.74
N LYS A 403 -14.77 -20.60 14.67
CA LYS A 403 -15.21 -19.31 15.23
C LYS A 403 -14.94 -19.20 16.73
N ARG A 404 -15.10 -20.26 17.51
CA ARG A 404 -14.80 -20.24 18.95
C ARG A 404 -13.31 -20.15 19.22
N TYR A 405 -12.46 -20.73 18.37
CA TYR A 405 -11.01 -20.60 18.45
C TYR A 405 -10.55 -19.17 18.15
N VAL A 406 -10.94 -18.61 16.99
CA VAL A 406 -10.57 -17.24 16.57
C VAL A 406 -11.08 -16.19 17.57
N LEU A 407 -12.30 -16.35 18.11
CA LEU A 407 -12.84 -15.48 19.16
C LEU A 407 -12.24 -15.72 20.56
N ARG A 408 -11.18 -16.55 20.68
CA ARG A 408 -10.51 -16.94 21.95
C ARG A 408 -11.46 -17.47 23.03
N LYS A 409 -12.55 -18.14 22.60
CA LYS A 409 -13.53 -18.86 23.44
C LYS A 409 -13.29 -20.37 23.47
N LEU A 410 -12.22 -20.82 22.83
CA LEU A 410 -11.68 -22.16 22.78
C LEU A 410 -10.17 -22.03 22.54
N PHE A 411 -9.34 -22.75 23.30
CA PHE A 411 -7.87 -22.63 23.20
C PHE A 411 -7.21 -23.89 22.61
N THR A 412 -7.96 -24.97 22.47
CA THR A 412 -7.54 -26.29 21.95
C THR A 412 -8.68 -26.87 21.12
N PHE A 413 -8.38 -27.45 19.96
CA PHE A 413 -9.38 -28.15 19.15
C PHE A 413 -9.77 -29.49 19.80
N PRO A 414 -10.98 -30.03 19.53
CA PRO A 414 -11.36 -31.38 19.97
C PRO A 414 -10.52 -32.50 19.35
N TYR A 415 -9.97 -32.26 18.15
CA TYR A 415 -9.17 -33.17 17.36
C TYR A 415 -7.69 -32.74 17.37
N ASP A 416 -6.77 -33.69 17.54
CA ASP A 416 -5.32 -33.40 17.64
C ASP A 416 -4.72 -32.76 16.38
N LYS A 417 -5.32 -33.01 15.21
CA LYS A 417 -4.96 -32.33 13.94
C LYS A 417 -5.85 -31.12 13.65
N GLY A 418 -6.86 -30.84 14.47
CA GLY A 418 -7.83 -29.76 14.26
C GLY A 418 -7.19 -28.36 14.13
N LYS A 419 -6.00 -28.13 14.72
CA LYS A 419 -5.24 -26.89 14.47
C LYS A 419 -4.72 -26.79 13.03
N LEU A 420 -4.27 -27.91 12.45
CA LEU A 420 -3.77 -27.97 11.06
C LEU A 420 -4.91 -28.00 10.05
N ALA A 421 -6.06 -28.57 10.42
CA ALA A 421 -7.27 -28.57 9.61
C ALA A 421 -8.02 -27.22 9.63
N ALA A 422 -7.80 -26.39 10.66
CA ALA A 422 -8.41 -25.07 10.81
C ALA A 422 -7.78 -23.98 9.93
N ASP A 423 -6.52 -24.14 9.56
CA ASP A 423 -5.81 -23.34 8.57
C ASP A 423 -6.19 -23.85 7.17
N VAL A 424 -7.20 -23.23 6.56
CA VAL A 424 -7.81 -23.65 5.28
C VAL A 424 -7.35 -22.80 4.09
N ASN A 425 -6.33 -21.96 4.28
CA ASN A 425 -5.54 -21.36 3.20
C ASN A 425 -4.04 -21.68 3.25
N ALA A 426 -3.57 -22.39 4.27
CA ALA A 426 -2.17 -22.73 4.56
C ALA A 426 -1.26 -21.51 4.82
N ASP A 427 -1.81 -20.40 5.33
CA ASP A 427 -1.01 -19.21 5.69
C ASP A 427 -0.34 -19.32 7.08
N ASN A 428 -0.57 -20.42 7.82
CA ASN A 428 -0.10 -20.73 9.18
C ASN A 428 -0.75 -19.89 10.30
N SER A 429 -1.69 -19.01 9.96
CA SER A 429 -2.63 -18.37 10.90
C SER A 429 -3.90 -19.20 11.04
N ILE A 430 -4.79 -18.76 11.93
CA ILE A 430 -6.18 -19.26 12.02
C ILE A 430 -7.04 -18.05 12.37
N ASP A 431 -7.72 -17.47 11.39
CA ASP A 431 -8.44 -16.19 11.55
C ASP A 431 -9.79 -16.08 10.80
N SER A 432 -10.25 -14.84 10.56
CA SER A 432 -11.45 -14.52 9.79
C SER A 432 -11.44 -15.02 8.33
N THR A 433 -10.26 -15.22 7.76
CA THR A 433 -10.02 -15.73 6.40
C THR A 433 -10.44 -17.19 6.31
N ASP A 434 -10.00 -18.01 7.26
CA ASP A 434 -10.44 -19.40 7.41
C ASP A 434 -11.94 -19.51 7.63
N ILE A 435 -12.49 -18.69 8.53
CA ILE A 435 -13.94 -18.63 8.78
C ILE A 435 -14.70 -18.30 7.49
N THR A 436 -14.12 -17.47 6.62
CA THR A 436 -14.71 -17.08 5.33
C THR A 436 -14.61 -18.20 4.30
N LEU A 437 -13.49 -18.91 4.23
CA LEU A 437 -13.28 -20.05 3.32
C LEU A 437 -14.11 -21.27 3.74
N MET A 438 -14.07 -21.66 5.02
CA MET A 438 -14.94 -22.65 5.65
C MET A 438 -16.42 -22.39 5.32
N LYS A 439 -16.87 -21.15 5.47
CA LYS A 439 -18.23 -20.72 5.10
C LYS A 439 -18.50 -20.81 3.59
N ARG A 440 -17.52 -20.60 2.72
CA ARG A 440 -17.67 -20.76 1.26
C ARG A 440 -17.77 -22.24 0.85
N TYR A 441 -16.99 -23.12 1.46
CA TYR A 441 -16.98 -24.56 1.21
C TYR A 441 -18.32 -25.21 1.62
N ILE A 442 -18.78 -24.96 2.86
CA ILE A 442 -20.07 -25.46 3.36
C ILE A 442 -21.25 -24.96 2.51
N LEU A 443 -21.16 -23.75 1.96
CA LEU A 443 -22.14 -23.19 1.03
C LEU A 443 -21.94 -23.62 -0.44
N ARG A 444 -21.02 -24.56 -0.71
CA ARG A 444 -20.67 -25.08 -2.05
C ARG A 444 -20.32 -23.98 -3.07
N LYS A 445 -19.69 -22.90 -2.61
CA LYS A 445 -19.14 -21.80 -3.43
C LYS A 445 -17.67 -22.03 -3.81
N ILE A 446 -17.05 -23.01 -3.17
CA ILE A 446 -15.79 -23.68 -3.54
C ILE A 446 -16.03 -25.17 -3.25
N ASP A 447 -15.37 -26.04 -4.01
CA ASP A 447 -15.48 -27.50 -3.96
C ASP A 447 -14.27 -28.18 -3.27
N LYS A 448 -13.24 -27.38 -2.98
CA LYS A 448 -12.04 -27.68 -2.17
C LYS A 448 -11.57 -26.38 -1.50
N PHE A 449 -10.77 -26.48 -0.45
CA PHE A 449 -10.10 -25.36 0.20
C PHE A 449 -8.84 -24.92 -0.57
N PRO A 450 -8.44 -23.63 -0.50
CA PRO A 450 -7.12 -23.21 -0.97
C PRO A 450 -5.99 -24.00 -0.29
N ALA A 451 -6.15 -24.41 0.97
CA ALA A 451 -5.20 -25.29 1.65
C ALA A 451 -4.99 -26.67 0.98
N GLU A 452 -5.97 -27.17 0.23
CA GLU A 452 -5.86 -28.40 -0.56
C GLU A 452 -5.10 -28.21 -1.89
N ASP A 453 -4.97 -26.96 -2.36
CA ASP A 453 -4.13 -26.58 -3.51
C ASP A 453 -2.71 -26.15 -3.10
N THR A 454 -2.50 -25.68 -1.86
CA THR A 454 -1.18 -25.33 -1.34
C THR A 454 -0.41 -26.57 -0.87
N THR A 455 0.65 -26.93 -1.59
CA THR A 455 1.53 -28.03 -1.20
C THR A 455 2.48 -27.63 -0.06
N ILE A 456 2.03 -27.79 1.20
CA ILE A 456 2.86 -27.78 2.43
C ILE A 456 3.36 -26.36 2.79
N PRO A 457 3.62 -26.01 4.09
CA PRO A 457 4.42 -24.82 4.42
C PRO A 457 5.71 -24.80 3.58
N GLY A 458 5.89 -23.72 2.82
CA GLY A 458 6.79 -23.69 1.67
C GLY A 458 8.22 -24.08 2.01
N ASN A 459 8.75 -25.09 1.31
CA ASN A 459 10.17 -25.44 1.40
C ASN A 459 11.04 -24.22 1.00
N PRO A 460 12.22 -24.05 1.63
CA PRO A 460 13.22 -23.07 1.20
C PRO A 460 13.47 -23.10 -0.31
N GLY A 461 13.37 -21.95 -0.97
CA GLY A 461 13.37 -21.92 -2.43
C GLY A 461 13.51 -20.53 -3.05
N PHE A 462 13.36 -20.48 -4.37
CA PHE A 462 13.63 -19.31 -5.20
C PHE A 462 12.53 -19.16 -6.25
N LEU A 463 12.08 -17.94 -6.50
CA LEU A 463 11.24 -17.57 -7.63
C LEU A 463 12.13 -17.10 -8.79
N TYR A 464 12.02 -17.78 -9.93
CA TYR A 464 12.82 -17.50 -11.13
C TYR A 464 11.98 -16.70 -12.15
N ASN A 465 12.05 -15.38 -12.06
CA ASN A 465 11.30 -14.45 -12.89
C ASN A 465 12.02 -14.21 -14.23
N GLY A 466 11.61 -14.93 -15.27
CA GLY A 466 12.17 -14.79 -16.62
C GLY A 466 12.08 -16.09 -17.41
N ARG A 467 12.77 -16.15 -18.55
CA ARG A 467 12.98 -17.42 -19.27
C ARG A 467 14.26 -18.09 -18.78
N PHE A 468 14.09 -19.09 -17.92
CA PHE A 468 15.18 -19.88 -17.34
C PHE A 468 15.24 -21.30 -17.90
N ASP A 469 16.45 -21.80 -18.13
CA ASP A 469 16.76 -23.21 -18.37
C ASP A 469 17.18 -23.88 -17.05
N PHE A 470 16.62 -25.05 -16.77
CA PHE A 470 16.88 -25.86 -15.58
C PHE A 470 17.55 -27.21 -15.92
N SER A 471 18.05 -27.39 -17.14
CA SER A 471 18.66 -28.65 -17.62
C SER A 471 19.97 -29.03 -16.94
N ASP A 472 20.67 -28.06 -16.33
CA ASP A 472 21.97 -28.24 -15.69
C ASP A 472 21.83 -28.26 -14.15
N PRO A 473 22.10 -29.41 -13.49
CA PRO A 473 21.88 -29.55 -12.05
C PRO A 473 22.85 -28.73 -11.18
N GLN A 474 23.86 -28.07 -11.76
CA GLN A 474 24.71 -27.12 -11.05
C GLN A 474 24.01 -25.77 -10.78
N GLY A 475 22.89 -25.49 -11.45
CA GLY A 475 22.13 -24.26 -11.26
C GLY A 475 21.55 -23.72 -12.57
N PRO A 476 20.41 -23.01 -12.51
CA PRO A 476 19.66 -22.59 -13.70
C PRO A 476 20.33 -21.46 -14.45
N LYS A 477 19.96 -21.33 -15.73
CA LYS A 477 20.57 -20.41 -16.70
C LYS A 477 19.55 -19.45 -17.29
N CYS A 478 19.94 -18.21 -17.52
CA CYS A 478 19.16 -17.19 -18.23
C CYS A 478 20.05 -16.36 -19.16
N ALA A 479 19.43 -15.53 -20.00
CA ALA A 479 20.13 -14.63 -20.92
C ALA A 479 19.42 -13.28 -21.07
N TRP A 480 18.10 -13.29 -21.25
CA TRP A 480 17.29 -12.10 -21.52
C TRP A 480 17.37 -11.01 -20.45
N SER A 481 17.25 -9.75 -20.87
CA SER A 481 17.23 -8.57 -20.00
C SER A 481 16.20 -8.72 -18.88
N GLY A 482 16.51 -8.24 -17.68
CA GLY A 482 15.58 -8.29 -16.55
C GLY A 482 15.24 -9.67 -16.00
N SER A 483 15.85 -10.75 -16.52
CA SER A 483 15.80 -12.06 -15.86
C SER A 483 16.33 -11.91 -14.43
N ASN A 484 15.52 -12.29 -13.45
CA ASN A 484 15.82 -12.05 -12.05
C ASN A 484 15.46 -13.26 -11.18
N VAL A 485 16.13 -13.35 -10.03
CA VAL A 485 15.80 -14.32 -8.98
C VAL A 485 15.32 -13.57 -7.76
N GLU A 486 14.19 -14.02 -7.24
CA GLU A 486 13.51 -13.41 -6.12
C GLU A 486 13.36 -14.45 -5.00
N LEU A 487 13.75 -14.09 -3.77
CA LEU A 487 13.80 -15.00 -2.63
C LEU A 487 13.58 -14.27 -1.32
N ASN A 488 13.25 -15.03 -0.28
CA ASN A 488 13.32 -14.57 1.11
C ASN A 488 14.43 -15.33 1.84
N PHE A 489 15.14 -14.67 2.76
CA PHE A 489 16.14 -15.29 3.63
C PHE A 489 16.05 -14.73 5.05
N SER A 490 16.39 -15.54 6.06
CA SER A 490 16.71 -15.03 7.40
C SER A 490 18.22 -14.77 7.47
N GLY A 491 18.68 -13.78 8.23
CA GLY A 491 20.12 -13.56 8.45
C GLY A 491 20.54 -12.10 8.53
N THR A 492 21.83 -11.82 8.39
CA THR A 492 22.41 -10.45 8.40
C THR A 492 23.11 -10.08 7.08
N GLU A 493 23.23 -11.03 6.16
CA GLU A 493 23.95 -10.88 4.90
C GLU A 493 23.51 -11.89 3.86
N ALA A 494 23.77 -11.59 2.58
CA ALA A 494 23.56 -12.51 1.47
C ALA A 494 24.69 -12.39 0.43
N SER A 495 25.07 -13.53 -0.12
CA SER A 495 26.06 -13.71 -1.18
C SER A 495 25.46 -14.54 -2.31
N VAL A 496 25.90 -14.35 -3.55
CA VAL A 496 25.54 -15.21 -4.69
C VAL A 496 26.78 -15.65 -5.45
N THR A 497 26.79 -16.89 -5.95
CA THR A 497 27.79 -17.35 -6.91
C THR A 497 27.17 -17.37 -8.30
N LEU A 498 27.70 -16.53 -9.18
CA LEU A 498 27.28 -16.41 -10.58
C LEU A 498 28.40 -16.89 -11.50
N LYS A 499 28.01 -17.40 -12.67
CA LYS A 499 28.91 -17.69 -13.78
C LYS A 499 28.34 -17.06 -15.04
N SER A 500 29.08 -16.13 -15.65
CA SER A 500 28.69 -15.54 -16.93
C SER A 500 29.68 -15.88 -18.05
N THR A 501 29.21 -15.75 -19.29
CA THR A 501 29.96 -15.99 -20.53
C THR A 501 30.43 -14.68 -21.21
N GLY A 502 30.07 -13.52 -20.68
CA GLY A 502 30.47 -12.19 -21.15
C GLY A 502 30.18 -11.12 -20.07
N GLU A 503 30.42 -9.84 -20.35
CA GLU A 503 30.31 -8.77 -19.35
C GLU A 503 28.86 -8.46 -18.97
N ASN A 504 28.33 -9.18 -17.97
CA ASN A 504 26.99 -8.93 -17.46
C ASN A 504 27.01 -8.10 -16.18
N TRP A 505 26.10 -7.13 -16.12
CA TRP A 505 25.86 -6.30 -14.94
C TRP A 505 24.59 -6.73 -14.22
N PHE A 506 24.62 -6.61 -12.90
CA PHE A 506 23.60 -7.08 -11.98
C PHE A 506 23.30 -6.00 -10.94
N GLN A 507 22.12 -6.09 -10.34
CA GLN A 507 21.74 -5.24 -9.21
C GLN A 507 20.97 -6.07 -8.18
N ALA A 508 21.34 -5.93 -6.91
CA ALA A 508 20.56 -6.47 -5.81
C ALA A 508 19.57 -5.40 -5.31
N ILE A 509 18.34 -5.81 -5.03
CA ILE A 509 17.33 -5.01 -4.36
C ILE A 509 16.97 -5.77 -3.09
N VAL A 510 17.22 -5.17 -1.91
CA VAL A 510 17.01 -5.83 -0.61
C VAL A 510 16.01 -5.02 0.20
N ASP A 511 14.90 -5.64 0.58
CA ASP A 511 13.76 -4.98 1.25
C ASP A 511 13.28 -3.71 0.51
N GLY A 512 13.29 -3.76 -0.83
CA GLY A 512 13.01 -2.63 -1.72
C GLY A 512 14.16 -1.64 -1.93
N ASN A 513 15.26 -1.73 -1.17
CA ASN A 513 16.42 -0.86 -1.31
C ASN A 513 17.30 -1.30 -2.48
N VAL A 514 17.38 -0.48 -3.53
CA VAL A 514 18.22 -0.73 -4.71
C VAL A 514 19.70 -0.48 -4.36
N LEU A 515 20.50 -1.54 -4.35
CA LEU A 515 21.93 -1.48 -4.00
C LEU A 515 22.80 -1.10 -5.21
N GLN A 516 24.10 -0.90 -4.99
CA GLN A 516 25.04 -0.58 -6.06
C GLN A 516 25.15 -1.74 -7.08
N PRO A 517 25.17 -1.46 -8.39
CA PRO A 517 25.29 -2.50 -9.41
C PRO A 517 26.72 -3.04 -9.48
N PHE A 518 26.85 -4.31 -9.87
CA PHE A 518 28.13 -5.01 -9.98
C PHE A 518 28.22 -5.83 -11.27
N MET A 519 29.45 -6.15 -11.69
CA MET A 519 29.75 -6.87 -12.93
C MET A 519 30.26 -8.29 -12.65
N VAL A 520 29.84 -9.26 -13.46
CA VAL A 520 30.42 -10.61 -13.50
C VAL A 520 30.63 -11.03 -14.96
N ASN A 521 31.88 -11.36 -15.31
CA ASN A 521 32.29 -11.79 -16.66
C ASN A 521 32.93 -13.20 -16.71
N SER A 522 32.90 -13.92 -15.59
CA SER A 522 33.41 -15.29 -15.42
C SER A 522 32.61 -15.98 -14.31
N THR A 523 33.15 -17.02 -13.65
CA THR A 523 32.61 -17.48 -12.35
C THR A 523 33.09 -16.54 -11.24
N SER A 524 32.20 -16.08 -10.35
CA SER A 524 32.53 -15.23 -9.19
C SER A 524 31.46 -15.34 -8.10
N THR A 525 31.89 -15.33 -6.84
CA THR A 525 31.02 -15.17 -5.67
C THR A 525 31.04 -13.71 -5.23
N VAL A 526 29.86 -13.09 -5.14
CA VAL A 526 29.68 -11.68 -4.80
C VAL A 526 28.86 -11.58 -3.51
N LYS A 527 29.39 -10.87 -2.51
CA LYS A 527 28.61 -10.46 -1.32
C LYS A 527 27.66 -9.33 -1.77
N LEU A 528 26.36 -9.60 -1.76
CA LEU A 528 25.32 -8.68 -2.25
C LEU A 528 25.00 -7.62 -1.19
N VAL A 529 24.92 -8.05 0.08
CA VAL A 529 24.57 -7.21 1.23
C VAL A 529 25.18 -7.81 2.50
N THR A 530 25.52 -6.98 3.47
CA THR A 530 25.96 -7.39 4.81
C THR A 530 25.68 -6.29 5.83
N GLY A 531 25.64 -6.64 7.12
CA GLY A 531 25.35 -5.70 8.21
C GLY A 531 23.85 -5.36 8.38
N LEU A 532 22.96 -6.21 7.87
CA LEU A 532 21.52 -6.12 8.15
C LEU A 532 21.22 -6.49 9.60
N SER A 533 20.02 -6.14 10.10
CA SER A 533 19.46 -6.75 11.30
C SER A 533 19.30 -8.26 11.11
N ASN A 534 19.40 -9.07 12.18
CA ASN A 534 19.22 -10.52 12.04
C ASN A 534 17.72 -10.87 12.00
N THR A 535 17.13 -10.70 10.81
CA THR A 535 15.69 -10.72 10.54
C THR A 535 15.38 -11.46 9.24
N ASN A 536 14.11 -11.56 8.86
CA ASN A 536 13.73 -12.00 7.51
C ASN A 536 13.87 -10.82 6.53
N HIS A 537 14.38 -11.11 5.34
CA HIS A 537 14.69 -10.16 4.28
C HIS A 537 14.21 -10.66 2.92
N HIS A 538 13.74 -9.75 2.08
CA HIS A 538 13.40 -9.99 0.68
C HIS A 538 14.56 -9.57 -0.22
N LEU A 539 14.93 -10.39 -1.20
CA LEU A 539 16.00 -10.13 -2.15
C LEU A 539 15.54 -10.39 -3.59
N VAL A 540 15.66 -9.39 -4.45
CA VAL A 540 15.67 -9.54 -5.90
C VAL A 540 17.09 -9.36 -6.43
N LEU A 541 17.61 -10.35 -7.14
CA LEU A 541 18.84 -10.26 -7.92
C LEU A 541 18.49 -10.10 -9.40
N TRP A 542 18.70 -8.90 -9.94
CA TRP A 542 18.29 -8.51 -11.29
C TRP A 542 19.46 -8.50 -12.29
N LYS A 543 19.32 -9.17 -13.45
CA LYS A 543 20.24 -9.05 -14.60
C LYS A 543 19.94 -7.76 -15.35
N ARG A 544 20.82 -6.75 -15.24
CA ARG A 544 20.66 -5.43 -15.88
C ARG A 544 20.86 -5.54 -17.40
N THR A 545 21.96 -6.15 -17.81
CA THR A 545 22.37 -6.27 -19.22
C THR A 545 21.54 -7.24 -20.04
N GLU A 546 21.53 -7.06 -21.35
CA GLU A 546 20.76 -7.86 -22.30
C GLU A 546 21.36 -9.23 -22.64
N ALA A 547 20.65 -9.98 -23.50
CA ALA A 547 21.06 -11.32 -23.93
C ALA A 547 22.39 -11.34 -24.70
N SER A 548 22.70 -10.34 -25.55
CA SER A 548 23.97 -10.35 -26.31
C SER A 548 25.22 -10.27 -25.42
N GLN A 549 25.12 -9.66 -24.24
CA GLN A 549 26.24 -9.56 -23.28
C GLN A 549 26.61 -10.90 -22.63
N GLY A 550 25.78 -11.93 -22.79
CA GLY A 550 26.12 -13.32 -22.45
C GLY A 550 25.06 -14.03 -21.60
N GLU A 551 25.14 -15.36 -21.63
CA GLU A 551 24.38 -16.23 -20.75
C GLU A 551 24.93 -16.16 -19.31
N VAL A 552 24.04 -16.38 -18.33
CA VAL A 552 24.32 -16.34 -16.90
C VAL A 552 23.77 -17.60 -16.25
N GLN A 553 24.60 -18.29 -15.47
CA GLN A 553 24.25 -19.43 -14.64
C GLN A 553 24.33 -19.05 -13.16
N ILE A 554 23.32 -19.44 -12.38
CA ILE A 554 23.19 -19.09 -10.96
C ILE A 554 23.51 -20.33 -10.13
N LEU A 555 24.71 -20.36 -9.53
CA LEU A 555 25.31 -21.56 -8.93
C LEU A 555 25.00 -21.71 -7.43
N GLY A 556 24.27 -20.76 -6.84
CA GLY A 556 23.81 -20.82 -5.46
C GLY A 556 23.93 -19.50 -4.71
N PHE A 557 23.24 -19.42 -3.57
CA PHE A 557 23.29 -18.31 -2.62
C PHE A 557 23.87 -18.79 -1.28
N ASP A 558 24.46 -17.87 -0.52
CA ASP A 558 25.02 -18.07 0.82
C ASP A 558 24.55 -16.95 1.74
N PHE A 559 24.10 -17.30 2.95
CA PHE A 559 23.49 -16.36 3.92
C PHE A 559 24.30 -16.25 5.21
N GLY A 560 25.57 -16.69 5.19
CA GLY A 560 26.49 -16.65 6.32
C GLY A 560 26.10 -17.57 7.47
N GLN A 561 25.27 -17.08 8.39
CA GLN A 561 24.68 -17.84 9.51
C GLN A 561 23.14 -17.83 9.48
N GLY A 562 22.55 -17.21 8.47
CA GLY A 562 21.12 -17.24 8.19
C GLY A 562 20.71 -18.40 7.28
N GLU A 563 19.43 -18.46 6.91
CA GLU A 563 18.86 -19.53 6.10
C GLU A 563 17.99 -19.03 4.94
N LEU A 564 17.83 -19.86 3.91
CA LEU A 564 16.86 -19.62 2.84
C LEU A 564 15.44 -19.90 3.36
N LEU A 565 14.50 -19.04 3.03
CA LEU A 565 13.08 -19.18 3.39
C LEU A 565 12.23 -19.55 2.17
N ALA A 566 10.92 -19.71 2.36
CA ALA A 566 9.98 -19.84 1.24
C ALA A 566 10.05 -18.58 0.34
N PRO A 567 10.12 -18.72 -0.99
CA PRO A 567 10.10 -17.57 -1.90
C PRO A 567 8.72 -16.90 -1.89
N PRO A 568 8.62 -15.63 -2.33
CA PRO A 568 7.32 -14.98 -2.49
C PRO A 568 6.50 -15.64 -3.61
N ALA A 569 5.18 -15.45 -3.57
CA ALA A 569 4.26 -16.00 -4.56
C ALA A 569 4.47 -15.35 -5.95
N PRO A 570 4.42 -16.13 -7.05
CA PRO A 570 4.51 -15.57 -8.40
C PRO A 570 3.38 -14.56 -8.68
N LEU A 571 3.71 -13.40 -9.26
CA LEU A 571 2.70 -12.38 -9.57
C LEU A 571 1.69 -12.88 -10.61
N GLU A 572 0.39 -12.71 -10.29
CA GLU A 572 -0.71 -13.12 -11.17
C GLU A 572 -0.69 -12.39 -12.52
N ARG A 573 -0.43 -11.08 -12.48
CA ARG A 573 -0.28 -10.22 -13.66
C ARG A 573 1.08 -10.49 -14.32
N LYS A 574 1.05 -10.71 -15.63
CA LYS A 574 2.15 -11.22 -16.44
C LYS A 574 2.19 -10.44 -17.76
N ILE A 575 3.33 -9.85 -18.07
CA ILE A 575 3.60 -9.11 -19.31
C ILE A 575 4.78 -9.76 -20.05
N GLU A 576 4.72 -9.88 -21.39
CA GLU A 576 5.91 -10.17 -22.20
C GLU A 576 6.21 -8.99 -23.13
N PHE A 577 7.40 -8.41 -23.00
CA PHE A 577 7.91 -7.36 -23.87
C PHE A 577 8.78 -8.00 -24.96
N ILE A 578 8.60 -7.57 -26.21
CA ILE A 578 9.37 -8.02 -27.37
C ILE A 578 9.90 -6.75 -28.06
N GLY A 579 11.22 -6.62 -28.24
CA GLY A 579 11.76 -5.36 -28.74
C GLY A 579 13.25 -5.33 -29.08
N ASP A 580 13.72 -4.12 -29.39
CA ASP A 580 15.11 -3.81 -29.70
C ASP A 580 15.84 -3.13 -28.51
N SER A 581 16.90 -2.36 -28.78
CA SER A 581 17.72 -1.67 -27.79
C SER A 581 16.94 -0.71 -26.89
N ILE A 582 15.81 -0.16 -27.38
CA ILE A 582 14.88 0.66 -26.58
C ILE A 582 14.30 -0.16 -25.42
N THR A 583 14.09 -1.47 -25.62
CA THR A 583 13.50 -2.36 -24.62
C THR A 583 14.56 -3.08 -23.78
N CYS A 584 15.79 -3.23 -24.28
CA CYS A 584 16.96 -3.51 -23.44
C CYS A 584 17.25 -2.39 -22.43
N ALA A 585 16.88 -1.14 -22.78
CA ALA A 585 17.33 0.10 -22.14
C ALA A 585 18.85 0.30 -22.25
N TYR A 586 19.36 0.02 -23.45
CA TYR A 586 20.73 0.26 -23.89
C TYR A 586 21.17 1.68 -23.54
N GLY A 587 22.25 1.81 -22.76
CA GLY A 587 22.87 3.09 -22.45
C GLY A 587 21.98 4.12 -21.73
N ASN A 588 20.89 3.71 -21.07
CA ASN A 588 19.93 4.63 -20.45
C ASN A 588 20.49 5.41 -19.24
N GLU A 589 21.54 4.90 -18.58
CA GLU A 589 22.34 5.63 -17.58
C GLU A 589 23.49 6.47 -18.20
N GLY A 590 23.60 6.49 -19.54
CA GLY A 590 24.48 7.38 -20.28
C GLY A 590 24.09 8.85 -20.15
N LEU A 591 25.07 9.74 -20.38
CA LEU A 591 24.95 11.19 -20.18
C LEU A 591 25.04 12.00 -21.48
N SER A 592 25.35 11.36 -22.61
CA SER A 592 25.24 11.97 -23.95
C SER A 592 25.07 10.92 -25.03
N LYS A 593 24.26 11.28 -26.03
CA LYS A 593 24.08 10.60 -27.32
C LYS A 593 25.38 10.31 -28.10
N ASP A 594 26.44 11.04 -27.80
CA ASP A 594 27.74 10.94 -28.46
C ASP A 594 28.69 9.96 -27.71
N GLN A 595 28.23 9.36 -26.61
CA GLN A 595 28.90 8.25 -25.94
C GLN A 595 28.52 6.93 -26.63
N PRO A 596 29.49 6.03 -26.92
CA PRO A 596 29.19 4.69 -27.41
C PRO A 596 28.72 3.78 -26.26
N PHE A 597 28.04 2.69 -26.61
CA PHE A 597 27.62 1.64 -25.66
C PHE A 597 28.65 1.26 -24.59
N THR A 598 28.18 1.15 -23.35
CA THR A 598 28.84 0.39 -22.29
C THR A 598 27.86 -0.56 -21.57
N PRO A 599 28.21 -1.84 -21.34
CA PRO A 599 27.34 -2.78 -20.62
C PRO A 599 26.95 -2.30 -19.22
N LYS A 600 27.80 -1.46 -18.62
CA LYS A 600 27.52 -0.80 -17.34
C LYS A 600 26.28 0.08 -17.40
N ASN A 601 26.15 0.92 -18.42
CA ASN A 601 25.12 1.96 -18.50
C ASN A 601 23.78 1.45 -19.09
N GLU A 602 23.70 0.17 -19.46
CA GLU A 602 22.46 -0.54 -19.76
C GLU A 602 21.78 -0.97 -18.46
N ASN A 603 20.70 -0.29 -18.07
CA ASN A 603 19.90 -0.64 -16.90
C ASN A 603 18.46 -1.00 -17.25
N SER A 604 18.23 -2.27 -17.58
CA SER A 604 16.87 -2.80 -17.80
C SER A 604 15.94 -2.71 -16.59
N TYR A 605 16.42 -2.52 -15.35
CA TYR A 605 15.55 -2.26 -14.19
C TYR A 605 14.88 -0.88 -14.30
N LEU A 606 15.51 0.07 -14.99
CA LEU A 606 14.98 1.39 -15.34
C LEU A 606 14.57 1.47 -16.83
N SER A 607 14.31 0.33 -17.47
CA SER A 607 13.62 0.29 -18.75
C SER A 607 12.16 0.70 -18.59
N TYR A 608 11.57 1.29 -19.64
CA TYR A 608 10.13 1.57 -19.66
C TYR A 608 9.29 0.30 -19.39
N ALA A 609 9.80 -0.86 -19.82
CA ALA A 609 9.19 -2.17 -19.62
C ALA A 609 9.13 -2.57 -18.14
N ALA A 610 10.26 -2.52 -17.43
CA ALA A 610 10.32 -2.87 -16.00
C ALA A 610 9.59 -1.86 -15.11
N ILE A 611 9.62 -0.57 -15.45
CA ILE A 611 8.85 0.47 -14.75
C ILE A 611 7.34 0.24 -14.93
N THR A 612 6.89 -0.06 -16.16
CA THR A 612 5.49 -0.42 -16.45
C THR A 612 5.05 -1.65 -15.66
N ALA A 613 5.87 -2.69 -15.64
CA ALA A 613 5.57 -3.94 -14.92
C ALA A 613 5.37 -3.71 -13.41
N ARG A 614 6.30 -2.98 -12.76
CA ARG A 614 6.16 -2.60 -11.34
C ARG A 614 4.91 -1.73 -11.09
N SER A 615 4.64 -0.75 -11.96
CA SER A 615 3.49 0.15 -11.85
C SER A 615 2.11 -0.53 -12.03
N LEU A 616 2.12 -1.78 -12.51
CA LEU A 616 0.94 -2.63 -12.68
C LEU A 616 0.88 -3.78 -11.67
N ASN A 617 1.84 -3.91 -10.76
CA ASN A 617 2.10 -5.09 -9.93
C ASN A 617 2.12 -6.39 -10.76
N ALA A 618 2.96 -6.41 -11.81
CA ALA A 618 3.08 -7.48 -12.77
C ALA A 618 4.53 -7.97 -12.91
N SER A 619 4.67 -9.28 -13.13
CA SER A 619 5.92 -9.86 -13.63
C SER A 619 6.13 -9.50 -15.11
N ALA A 620 7.39 -9.49 -15.57
CA ALA A 620 7.73 -9.20 -16.95
C ALA A 620 8.87 -10.07 -17.50
N ASN A 621 8.64 -10.67 -18.66
CA ASN A 621 9.69 -11.19 -19.53
C ASN A 621 10.12 -10.07 -20.50
N ILE A 622 11.42 -9.78 -20.62
CA ILE A 622 11.94 -8.77 -21.56
C ILE A 622 12.75 -9.45 -22.67
N ILE A 623 12.06 -9.83 -23.75
CA ILE A 623 12.60 -10.56 -24.89
C ILE A 623 13.13 -9.57 -25.93
N ALA A 624 14.23 -8.90 -25.57
CA ALA A 624 14.83 -7.82 -26.35
C ALA A 624 16.31 -8.07 -26.68
N TRP A 625 16.77 -7.48 -27.78
CA TRP A 625 18.14 -7.61 -28.29
C TRP A 625 18.54 -6.35 -29.07
N SER A 626 19.67 -5.70 -28.73
CA SER A 626 20.03 -4.42 -29.33
C SER A 626 20.37 -4.51 -30.81
N GLY A 627 19.92 -3.50 -31.57
CA GLY A 627 20.07 -3.47 -33.02
C GLY A 627 19.22 -4.49 -33.79
N ILE A 628 18.35 -5.28 -33.14
CA ILE A 628 17.51 -6.27 -33.82
C ILE A 628 16.32 -5.63 -34.56
N GLY A 629 15.86 -6.26 -35.64
CA GLY A 629 14.65 -5.85 -36.35
C GLY A 629 13.78 -7.02 -36.81
N LEU A 630 12.75 -6.70 -37.59
CA LEU A 630 11.81 -7.66 -38.17
C LEU A 630 12.21 -8.15 -39.57
N THR A 631 12.95 -7.34 -40.33
CA THR A 631 13.42 -7.65 -41.69
C THR A 631 14.92 -7.46 -41.87
N MET A 632 15.53 -6.60 -41.05
CA MET A 632 16.96 -6.31 -41.03
C MET A 632 17.40 -5.87 -39.63
N ASN A 633 18.65 -6.19 -39.26
CA ASN A 633 19.29 -5.62 -38.08
C ASN A 633 19.94 -4.26 -38.43
N TYR A 634 20.36 -3.51 -37.41
CA TYR A 634 20.90 -2.16 -37.54
C TYR A 634 21.96 -2.04 -38.64
N GLY A 635 21.84 -1.01 -39.50
CA GLY A 635 22.74 -0.78 -40.63
C GLY A 635 22.70 -1.85 -41.73
N GLY A 636 21.75 -2.79 -41.72
CA GLY A 636 21.75 -3.96 -42.60
C GLY A 636 22.74 -5.04 -42.19
N SER A 637 23.14 -5.07 -40.90
CA SER A 637 24.02 -6.10 -40.37
C SER A 637 23.39 -7.50 -40.46
N GLY A 638 24.20 -8.50 -40.79
CA GLY A 638 23.76 -9.89 -40.91
C GLY A 638 23.62 -10.57 -39.55
N GLY A 639 22.65 -11.50 -39.44
CA GLY A 639 22.44 -12.32 -38.25
C GLY A 639 20.97 -12.70 -38.07
N PRO A 640 20.62 -13.42 -36.98
CA PRO A 640 19.24 -13.73 -36.64
C PRO A 640 18.40 -12.47 -36.39
N LEU A 641 17.16 -12.48 -36.83
CA LEU A 641 16.14 -11.45 -36.61
C LEU A 641 15.29 -11.78 -35.38
N MET A 642 14.36 -10.90 -35.00
CA MET A 642 13.53 -11.11 -33.80
C MET A 642 12.68 -12.39 -33.89
N LEU A 643 12.19 -12.74 -35.09
CA LEU A 643 11.47 -14.00 -35.33
C LEU A 643 12.31 -15.26 -35.07
N ASP A 644 13.64 -15.18 -35.21
CA ASP A 644 14.55 -16.31 -34.97
C ASP A 644 14.90 -16.46 -33.49
N ARG A 645 14.96 -15.34 -32.75
CA ARG A 645 15.30 -15.34 -31.31
C ARG A 645 14.10 -15.45 -30.38
N TYR A 646 12.91 -15.02 -30.80
CA TYR A 646 11.67 -15.11 -30.01
C TYR A 646 11.33 -16.49 -29.44
N PRO A 647 11.60 -17.65 -30.08
CA PRO A 647 11.34 -18.96 -29.48
C PRO A 647 12.36 -19.42 -28.43
N LEU A 648 13.37 -18.62 -28.08
CA LEU A 648 14.52 -19.07 -27.29
C LEU A 648 14.45 -18.69 -25.80
N THR A 649 15.00 -19.57 -24.98
CA THR A 649 15.37 -19.37 -23.57
C THR A 649 16.79 -18.82 -23.47
N LEU A 650 17.73 -19.47 -24.16
CA LEU A 650 19.15 -19.09 -24.22
C LEU A 650 19.55 -18.85 -25.69
N PRO A 651 19.65 -17.59 -26.16
CA PRO A 651 19.81 -17.29 -27.59
C PRO A 651 21.18 -17.61 -28.20
N GLN A 652 22.24 -17.77 -27.41
CA GLN A 652 23.54 -18.25 -27.89
C GLN A 652 23.56 -19.78 -28.00
N SER A 653 23.11 -20.49 -26.97
CA SER A 653 23.08 -21.96 -26.92
C SER A 653 21.90 -22.60 -27.68
N GLY A 654 20.93 -21.82 -28.16
CA GLY A 654 19.79 -22.29 -28.97
C GLY A 654 18.70 -23.04 -28.20
N VAL A 655 18.73 -23.00 -26.86
CA VAL A 655 17.74 -23.67 -26.00
C VAL A 655 16.36 -23.04 -26.20
N GLN A 656 15.37 -23.85 -26.55
CA GLN A 656 13.99 -23.42 -26.81
C GLN A 656 13.24 -23.05 -25.52
N TRP A 657 12.18 -22.27 -25.66
CA TRP A 657 11.24 -21.91 -24.58
C TRP A 657 9.92 -22.69 -24.72
N ASP A 658 9.44 -23.34 -23.64
CA ASP A 658 8.02 -23.78 -23.60
C ASP A 658 7.15 -22.60 -23.17
N PHE A 659 6.42 -22.06 -24.14
CA PHE A 659 5.49 -20.94 -23.97
C PHE A 659 4.38 -21.19 -22.93
N LYS A 660 4.10 -22.44 -22.54
CA LYS A 660 3.16 -22.75 -21.46
C LYS A 660 3.65 -22.31 -20.08
N ASN A 661 4.97 -22.20 -19.88
CA ASN A 661 5.55 -21.82 -18.59
C ASN A 661 5.25 -20.38 -18.19
N TYR A 662 4.87 -19.52 -19.14
CA TYR A 662 4.51 -18.13 -18.90
C TYR A 662 3.50 -17.65 -19.94
N VAL A 663 2.23 -17.57 -19.55
CA VAL A 663 1.12 -17.07 -20.38
C VAL A 663 0.74 -15.67 -19.91
N PRO A 664 1.20 -14.60 -20.60
CA PRO A 664 0.93 -13.22 -20.19
C PRO A 664 -0.46 -12.75 -20.64
N GLN A 665 -1.11 -11.92 -19.82
CA GLN A 665 -2.36 -11.25 -20.24
C GLN A 665 -2.10 -10.05 -21.15
N VAL A 666 -0.85 -9.55 -21.19
CA VAL A 666 -0.39 -8.43 -22.02
C VAL A 666 0.90 -8.80 -22.75
N VAL A 667 0.98 -8.50 -24.06
CA VAL A 667 2.23 -8.53 -24.82
C VAL A 667 2.49 -7.15 -25.42
N VAL A 668 3.71 -6.65 -25.29
CA VAL A 668 4.10 -5.32 -25.78
C VAL A 668 5.20 -5.50 -26.81
N ILE A 669 4.97 -5.05 -28.04
CA ILE A 669 5.91 -5.19 -29.16
C ILE A 669 6.41 -3.80 -29.53
N ASN A 670 7.68 -3.47 -29.27
CA ASN A 670 8.30 -2.22 -29.75
C ASN A 670 9.46 -2.57 -30.69
N LEU A 671 9.15 -2.64 -31.99
CA LEU A 671 10.07 -3.06 -33.05
C LEU A 671 9.85 -2.22 -34.32
N GLY A 672 10.93 -2.04 -35.07
CA GLY A 672 10.94 -1.30 -36.33
C GLY A 672 11.97 -0.17 -36.36
N THR A 673 12.58 0.19 -35.21
CA THR A 673 13.65 1.20 -35.15
C THR A 673 14.78 0.84 -36.12
N ASN A 674 15.26 -0.41 -36.08
CA ASN A 674 16.36 -0.87 -36.92
C ASN A 674 15.96 -1.15 -38.38
N ASP A 675 14.67 -1.38 -38.64
CA ASP A 675 14.09 -1.47 -39.98
C ASP A 675 13.93 -0.11 -40.68
N PHE A 676 14.00 1.02 -39.94
CA PHE A 676 13.74 2.37 -40.47
C PHE A 676 14.77 3.45 -40.09
N SER A 677 15.78 3.15 -39.26
CA SER A 677 16.81 4.12 -38.81
C SER A 677 17.90 4.44 -39.83
N THR A 678 18.08 3.60 -40.86
CA THR A 678 19.15 3.75 -41.87
C THR A 678 18.60 3.70 -43.31
N THR A 679 18.60 2.52 -43.94
CA THR A 679 17.85 2.30 -45.20
C THR A 679 16.47 1.77 -44.84
N PRO A 680 15.37 2.45 -45.21
CA PRO A 680 14.02 1.97 -44.92
C PRO A 680 13.73 0.58 -45.50
N ALA A 681 13.20 -0.30 -44.66
CA ALA A 681 12.76 -1.63 -45.07
C ALA A 681 11.65 -1.58 -46.14
N ASP A 682 11.61 -2.60 -47.01
CA ASP A 682 10.49 -2.77 -47.93
C ASP A 682 9.19 -2.96 -47.15
N ARG A 683 8.18 -2.15 -47.51
CA ARG A 683 6.85 -2.15 -46.90
C ARG A 683 6.23 -3.55 -46.86
N THR A 684 6.36 -4.32 -47.93
CA THR A 684 5.71 -5.63 -48.05
C THR A 684 6.38 -6.65 -47.12
N LYS A 685 7.71 -6.68 -47.10
CA LYS A 685 8.49 -7.50 -46.15
C LYS A 685 8.17 -7.12 -44.69
N PHE A 686 8.20 -5.83 -44.34
CA PHE A 686 7.99 -5.38 -42.97
C PHE A 686 6.60 -5.72 -42.45
N ILE A 687 5.55 -5.42 -43.22
CA ILE A 687 4.16 -5.76 -42.86
C ILE A 687 3.98 -7.29 -42.75
N THR A 688 4.65 -8.08 -43.60
CA THR A 688 4.59 -9.55 -43.54
C THR A 688 5.26 -10.07 -42.26
N ALA A 689 6.48 -9.63 -41.94
CA ALA A 689 7.21 -10.06 -40.76
C ALA A 689 6.51 -9.64 -39.45
N TYR A 690 5.95 -8.44 -39.39
CA TYR A 690 5.17 -7.99 -38.22
C TYR A 690 3.89 -8.81 -38.07
N LYS A 691 3.15 -9.08 -39.16
CA LYS A 691 1.98 -9.99 -39.13
C LYS A 691 2.36 -11.40 -38.68
N GLU A 692 3.52 -11.91 -39.07
CA GLU A 692 4.02 -13.19 -38.59
C GLU A 692 4.30 -13.15 -37.08
N LEU A 693 4.99 -12.12 -36.57
CA LEU A 693 5.25 -12.01 -35.13
C LEU A 693 3.95 -11.97 -34.31
N VAL A 694 2.99 -11.13 -34.70
CA VAL A 694 1.68 -11.05 -34.03
C VAL A 694 0.92 -12.38 -34.12
N THR A 695 1.04 -13.11 -35.24
CA THR A 695 0.46 -14.46 -35.39
C THR A 695 1.13 -15.48 -34.47
N ARG A 696 2.46 -15.48 -34.33
CA ARG A 696 3.19 -16.36 -33.40
C ARG A 696 2.82 -16.06 -31.95
N VAL A 697 2.78 -14.77 -31.57
CA VAL A 697 2.29 -14.31 -30.24
C VAL A 697 0.86 -14.80 -29.99
N ARG A 698 -0.07 -14.62 -30.95
CA ARG A 698 -1.47 -15.04 -30.81
C ARG A 698 -1.64 -16.56 -30.76
N THR A 699 -0.79 -17.32 -31.47
CA THR A 699 -0.75 -18.80 -31.42
C THR A 699 -0.31 -19.30 -30.04
N ASN A 700 0.73 -18.70 -29.47
CA ASN A 700 1.25 -19.08 -28.16
C ASN A 700 0.34 -18.63 -27.02
N TYR A 701 -0.29 -17.45 -27.17
CA TYR A 701 -1.10 -16.79 -26.14
C TYR A 701 -2.51 -16.41 -26.66
N PRO A 702 -3.42 -17.38 -26.79
CA PRO A 702 -4.81 -17.12 -27.14
C PRO A 702 -5.46 -16.11 -26.16
N GLY A 703 -6.02 -15.03 -26.69
CA GLY A 703 -6.75 -14.02 -25.91
C GLY A 703 -5.91 -12.95 -25.19
N THR A 704 -4.58 -12.98 -25.28
CA THR A 704 -3.70 -11.92 -24.72
C THR A 704 -3.92 -10.56 -25.40
N HIS A 705 -3.66 -9.45 -24.69
CA HIS A 705 -3.78 -8.08 -25.18
C HIS A 705 -2.44 -7.64 -25.80
N ILE A 706 -2.39 -7.44 -27.13
CA ILE A 706 -1.17 -7.14 -27.86
C ILE A 706 -1.08 -5.63 -28.13
N PHE A 707 -0.09 -4.95 -27.57
CA PHE A 707 0.18 -3.52 -27.78
C PHE A 707 1.37 -3.37 -28.75
N CYS A 708 1.07 -2.99 -29.99
CA CYS A 708 2.07 -2.72 -31.02
C CYS A 708 2.49 -1.25 -30.93
N CYS A 709 3.75 -1.03 -30.55
CA CYS A 709 4.32 0.26 -30.23
C CYS A 709 5.20 0.79 -31.36
N VAL A 710 5.31 2.12 -31.46
CA VAL A 710 6.29 2.82 -32.28
C VAL A 710 6.89 3.96 -31.46
N GLY A 711 8.21 4.16 -31.55
CA GLY A 711 8.94 5.25 -30.91
C GLY A 711 9.79 4.83 -29.69
N PRO A 712 10.60 5.74 -29.12
CA PRO A 712 10.63 7.18 -29.41
C PRO A 712 11.77 7.62 -30.35
N MET A 713 12.67 6.72 -30.76
CA MET A 713 13.92 7.07 -31.47
C MET A 713 13.76 7.36 -32.97
N LEU A 714 12.74 6.81 -33.63
CA LEU A 714 12.51 7.08 -35.06
C LEU A 714 12.09 8.52 -35.30
N TRP A 715 12.52 9.09 -36.43
CA TRP A 715 12.23 10.46 -36.84
C TRP A 715 11.90 10.56 -38.34
N GLY A 716 11.28 11.67 -38.74
CA GLY A 716 10.98 11.99 -40.14
C GLY A 716 10.24 10.88 -40.90
N SER A 717 10.61 10.67 -42.17
CA SER A 717 9.98 9.66 -43.03
C SER A 717 10.15 8.22 -42.54
N GLY A 718 11.15 7.93 -41.70
CA GLY A 718 11.31 6.62 -41.06
C GLY A 718 10.23 6.38 -40.01
N LEU A 719 9.98 7.38 -39.14
CA LEU A 719 8.87 7.37 -38.20
C LEU A 719 7.52 7.27 -38.90
N ASP A 720 7.29 8.11 -39.92
CA ASP A 720 6.02 8.14 -40.65
C ASP A 720 5.72 6.81 -41.35
N SER A 721 6.74 6.18 -41.96
CA SER A 721 6.62 4.86 -42.60
C SER A 721 6.32 3.77 -41.57
N CYS A 722 7.11 3.70 -40.49
CA CYS A 722 6.91 2.71 -39.43
C CYS A 722 5.52 2.85 -38.78
N ARG A 723 5.13 4.07 -38.39
CA ARG A 723 3.79 4.40 -37.86
C ARG A 723 2.69 3.94 -38.81
N SER A 724 2.82 4.21 -40.11
CA SER A 724 1.82 3.83 -41.11
C SER A 724 1.71 2.30 -41.24
N TYR A 725 2.83 1.60 -41.35
CA TYR A 725 2.85 0.16 -41.60
C TYR A 725 2.41 -0.64 -40.36
N VAL A 726 2.79 -0.21 -39.16
CA VAL A 726 2.32 -0.82 -37.90
C VAL A 726 0.80 -0.61 -37.74
N LYS A 727 0.26 0.58 -38.05
CA LYS A 727 -1.20 0.79 -38.08
C LYS A 727 -1.92 -0.10 -39.11
N GLU A 728 -1.31 -0.34 -40.27
CA GLU A 728 -1.86 -1.26 -41.28
C GLU A 728 -1.90 -2.72 -40.80
N VAL A 729 -0.84 -3.19 -40.13
CA VAL A 729 -0.79 -4.52 -39.49
C VAL A 729 -1.93 -4.67 -38.48
N ILE A 730 -2.12 -3.68 -37.61
CA ILE A 730 -3.14 -3.69 -36.56
C ILE A 730 -4.55 -3.68 -37.16
N ASN A 731 -4.80 -2.86 -38.18
CA ASN A 731 -6.08 -2.80 -38.89
C ASN A 731 -6.44 -4.13 -39.57
N ASP A 732 -5.45 -4.87 -40.09
CA ASP A 732 -5.64 -6.18 -40.70
C ASP A 732 -6.02 -7.29 -39.69
N PHE A 733 -5.56 -7.22 -38.45
CA PHE A 733 -6.03 -8.12 -37.37
C PHE A 733 -7.43 -7.72 -36.88
N ASN A 734 -7.65 -6.43 -36.62
CA ASN A 734 -8.93 -5.92 -36.13
C ASN A 734 -10.07 -6.16 -37.13
N SER A 735 -9.85 -5.95 -38.43
CA SER A 735 -10.84 -6.23 -39.49
C SER A 735 -11.16 -7.72 -39.67
N ARG A 736 -10.30 -8.63 -39.15
CA ARG A 736 -10.54 -10.08 -39.07
C ARG A 736 -11.10 -10.53 -37.72
N GLY A 737 -11.47 -9.59 -36.84
CA GLY A 737 -12.14 -9.84 -35.56
C GLY A 737 -11.23 -9.91 -34.33
N ASP A 738 -9.91 -9.83 -34.50
CA ASP A 738 -8.97 -9.74 -33.36
C ASP A 738 -8.89 -8.30 -32.84
N SER A 739 -9.89 -7.94 -32.03
CA SER A 739 -10.01 -6.63 -31.36
C SER A 739 -9.03 -6.44 -30.19
N LYS A 740 -8.13 -7.40 -29.94
CA LYS A 740 -7.11 -7.35 -28.88
C LYS A 740 -5.71 -7.03 -29.41
N VAL A 741 -5.63 -6.35 -30.55
CA VAL A 741 -4.39 -5.77 -31.09
C VAL A 741 -4.54 -4.26 -31.14
N TYR A 742 -3.70 -3.55 -30.37
CA TYR A 742 -3.77 -2.11 -30.14
C TYR A 742 -2.55 -1.40 -30.70
N PHE A 743 -2.69 -0.10 -30.99
CA PHE A 743 -1.60 0.78 -31.37
C PHE A 743 -1.21 1.69 -30.20
N VAL A 744 0.08 1.83 -29.93
CA VAL A 744 0.65 2.83 -29.02
C VAL A 744 1.76 3.59 -29.76
N GLU A 745 1.85 4.90 -29.55
CA GLU A 745 2.94 5.72 -30.09
C GLU A 745 3.58 6.49 -28.96
N PHE A 746 4.84 6.16 -28.67
CA PHE A 746 5.67 6.97 -27.80
C PHE A 746 6.10 8.20 -28.60
N PRO A 747 5.85 9.43 -28.13
CA PRO A 747 6.30 10.64 -28.81
C PRO A 747 7.79 10.59 -29.16
N GLN A 748 8.18 11.20 -30.28
CA GLN A 748 9.60 11.28 -30.64
C GLN A 748 10.37 11.98 -29.51
N GLN A 749 11.48 11.38 -29.09
CA GLN A 749 12.22 11.77 -27.88
C GLN A 749 12.68 13.25 -27.90
N ASP A 750 12.20 14.01 -26.92
CA ASP A 750 12.47 15.44 -26.76
C ASP A 750 13.92 15.68 -26.30
N PRO A 751 14.72 16.50 -27.01
CA PRO A 751 16.10 16.82 -26.62
C PRO A 751 16.26 17.41 -25.20
N SER A 752 15.22 18.02 -24.64
CA SER A 752 15.24 18.57 -23.28
C SER A 752 15.28 17.51 -22.18
N ASN A 753 14.88 16.27 -22.47
CA ASN A 753 14.97 15.13 -21.55
C ASN A 753 16.38 14.48 -21.55
N GLY A 754 17.31 14.99 -22.35
CA GLY A 754 18.63 14.38 -22.58
C GLY A 754 18.55 13.06 -23.36
N TYR A 755 19.72 12.44 -23.55
CA TYR A 755 19.89 11.17 -24.26
C TYR A 755 20.89 10.27 -23.55
N GLY A 756 20.62 8.96 -23.57
CA GLY A 756 21.59 7.92 -23.27
C GLY A 756 22.62 7.72 -24.40
N GLU A 757 23.40 6.65 -24.32
CA GLU A 757 24.45 6.30 -25.29
C GLU A 757 23.86 6.07 -26.71
N ASP A 758 24.61 6.41 -27.76
CA ASP A 758 24.21 6.30 -29.18
C ASP A 758 22.77 6.77 -29.50
N TRP A 759 22.38 7.91 -28.92
CA TRP A 759 21.04 8.53 -29.02
C TRP A 759 19.87 7.75 -28.39
N HIS A 760 20.12 6.74 -27.55
CA HIS A 760 19.05 5.97 -26.91
C HIS A 760 18.28 6.78 -25.85
N PRO A 761 17.07 6.34 -25.44
CA PRO A 761 16.26 7.05 -24.45
C PRO A 761 16.98 7.24 -23.12
N SER A 762 16.89 8.46 -22.57
CA SER A 762 17.31 8.73 -21.19
C SER A 762 16.37 8.08 -20.17
N LEU A 763 16.78 7.98 -18.90
CA LEU A 763 15.90 7.54 -17.81
C LEU A 763 14.53 8.27 -17.80
N ILE A 764 14.54 9.60 -17.94
CA ILE A 764 13.34 10.44 -18.02
C ILE A 764 12.45 10.03 -19.20
N THR A 765 13.05 9.70 -20.33
CA THR A 765 12.31 9.25 -21.52
C THR A 765 11.67 7.87 -21.29
N HIS A 766 12.36 6.95 -20.60
CA HIS A 766 11.78 5.67 -20.20
C HIS A 766 10.65 5.80 -19.16
N GLU A 767 10.74 6.74 -18.22
CA GLU A 767 9.67 7.04 -17.26
C GLU A 767 8.41 7.53 -18.00
N LEU A 768 8.54 8.50 -18.92
CA LEU A 768 7.43 9.00 -19.73
C LEU A 768 6.78 7.93 -20.61
N MET A 769 7.59 7.04 -21.21
CA MET A 769 7.09 5.87 -21.95
C MET A 769 6.33 4.91 -21.03
N ALA A 770 6.81 4.70 -19.80
CA ALA A 770 6.19 3.78 -18.85
C ALA A 770 4.86 4.31 -18.30
N ASP A 771 4.77 5.61 -18.00
CA ASP A 771 3.51 6.25 -17.59
C ASP A 771 2.44 6.12 -18.68
N GLN A 772 2.79 6.44 -19.93
CA GLN A 772 1.88 6.30 -21.07
C GLN A 772 1.41 4.85 -21.27
N LEU A 773 2.35 3.89 -21.28
CA LEU A 773 2.02 2.48 -21.49
C LEU A 773 1.23 1.88 -20.32
N THR A 774 1.55 2.26 -19.09
CA THR A 774 0.76 1.91 -17.90
C THR A 774 -0.68 2.39 -18.05
N SER A 775 -0.89 3.64 -18.46
CA SER A 775 -2.22 4.20 -18.69
C SER A 775 -3.00 3.43 -19.78
N GLU A 776 -2.37 3.11 -20.92
CA GLU A 776 -2.99 2.32 -21.99
C GLU A 776 -3.35 0.90 -21.53
N ILE A 777 -2.46 0.20 -20.81
CA ILE A 777 -2.72 -1.14 -20.29
C ILE A 777 -3.89 -1.13 -19.29
N LYS A 778 -3.90 -0.21 -18.32
CA LYS A 778 -5.03 -0.03 -17.39
C LYS A 778 -6.33 0.25 -18.14
N GLY A 779 -6.27 1.12 -19.16
CA GLY A 779 -7.41 1.48 -20.01
C GLY A 779 -7.99 0.35 -20.87
N LYS A 780 -7.24 -0.74 -21.15
CA LYS A 780 -7.78 -1.92 -21.88
C LYS A 780 -8.06 -3.14 -20.99
N LEU A 781 -7.47 -3.25 -19.79
CA LEU A 781 -7.60 -4.44 -18.92
C LEU A 781 -8.31 -4.17 -17.57
N GLY A 782 -8.47 -2.92 -17.13
CA GLY A 782 -9.02 -2.61 -15.80
C GLY A 782 -8.06 -3.00 -14.66
N TRP A 783 -6.76 -2.78 -14.86
CA TRP A 783 -5.67 -3.16 -13.94
C TRP A 783 -5.30 -2.07 -12.92
#